data_AF-A0A3N5PM45-F1
#
_entry.id   AF-A0A3N5PM45-F1
#
_cell.length_a   1.000
_cell.length_b   1.000
_cell.length_c   1.000
_cell.angle_alpha   90.00
_cell.angle_beta   90.00
_cell.angle_gamma   90.00
#
_symmetry.space_group_name_H-M   'P 1'
#
loop_
_entity.id
_entity.type
_entity.pdbx_description
1 polymer ?
#
loop_
_entity_poly.entity_id
_entity_poly.type
_entity_poly.pdbx_seq_one_letter_code
_entity_poly.pdbx_strand_id
1 'polypeptide(L)'
;MRTNYSATKPSSFDSCSIAPSFEMLESRLMLSGATPTFGTALSDGYWVPTGGGTRVIGIDGEDADDDITSITAVSSDPNLVVTVPVGNSFARLHFVAADGTTVIGDIVVQLFDNGVDWAASAPAADRFITLATNHVNDDGSLDPAGVPFYTDVLVHRVMDGFMIQSGDAVNGDGTGASPLGTFADTFAPDLSFVGSGILAMANRNANGVSTNTNDSQFFITDGVTGWLDGVHMIFGQVISGWDVINTISSLETDSDTNMPTNPPIMESVTIFTTVQDATVALKSDASFTGIADVTITITDSQGNSVQKVIHITPQDEMGSITITPPDQQNVTPGTSATMPATFTQSIGLPMTYSATTSFTSIPAEVNQTTQEVTITVPSAFTGLYRVTLSATVAGWADVSPTTADFMAYSQNPDDPQLQGNIDDTTGKSYKVVGYGQYALVAAGTAGVVVYDVSNPSNPVKVSTYSAGGNDEARDIQIVGTTAYVCETSGGFVALNISDPTNIQFISRVATSSAAVTSAIDAKTHIAYVATWTAGVTEINITNPAAMTVLRTLQTWGGFSLTYVVDIALKGKYAFVCDSAGGVAVLSIANPAKTKLVTTFGTGDQPWNVEVVGNRLYVADQSLQCYDITNPLKMKVLGGIYMSGAWQVSVFGNMAVVADDYGVEFVDVSDPANMIVNYTFAVPGFASMAGLIGKNVLVPAGNDGLVILQGTQEQRTSEFTNTSMIFVDDAGVPVTVKITGGTATVITTGFGYGTIESIEITGSGAASTLAITTTSGRTTTVGDITVAAGALKSLVGKTVNLTGDITIAGSIETL
;
A
#
# COMPACT_ATOMS: atom_id res chain seq x y z
N MET A 1 -57.80 12.59 48.24
CA MET A 1 -57.41 12.60 46.81
C MET A 1 -57.26 14.05 46.38
N ARG A 2 -56.04 14.44 45.98
CA ARG A 2 -55.47 15.80 45.90
C ARG A 2 -55.60 16.65 47.17
N THR A 3 -54.47 17.03 47.76
CA THR A 3 -54.35 18.25 48.57
C THR A 3 -52.87 18.65 48.72
N ASN A 4 -52.65 19.95 48.54
CA ASN A 4 -51.40 20.72 48.62
C ASN A 4 -50.76 20.66 50.01
N TYR A 5 -49.45 20.95 50.12
CA TYR A 5 -48.95 22.06 50.97
C TYR A 5 -47.47 22.37 50.66
N SER A 6 -47.19 23.63 50.36
CA SER A 6 -45.85 24.24 50.42
C SER A 6 -45.46 24.51 51.88
N ALA A 7 -44.19 24.42 52.24
CA ALA A 7 -43.42 25.54 52.82
C ALA A 7 -42.19 25.08 53.63
N THR A 8 -41.14 25.90 53.48
CA THR A 8 -40.16 26.33 54.50
C THR A 8 -39.08 25.35 54.99
N LYS A 9 -37.85 25.72 54.64
CA LYS A 9 -36.60 25.39 55.34
C LYS A 9 -36.64 25.93 56.79
N PRO A 10 -36.03 25.21 57.75
CA PRO A 10 -35.21 25.88 58.74
C PRO A 10 -33.81 25.27 58.85
N SER A 11 -32.85 26.14 59.10
CA SER A 11 -31.48 25.85 59.52
C SER A 11 -31.43 25.39 60.98
N SER A 12 -30.62 24.38 61.29
CA SER A 12 -29.48 24.42 62.24
C SER A 12 -29.24 23.13 63.05
N PHE A 13 -27.96 22.72 63.08
CA PHE A 13 -27.23 21.89 64.05
C PHE A 13 -27.33 20.34 64.10
N ASP A 14 -26.13 19.77 63.99
CA ASP A 14 -25.51 18.63 64.68
C ASP A 14 -25.67 17.18 64.19
N SER A 15 -24.50 16.66 63.77
CA SER A 15 -23.96 15.31 63.97
C SER A 15 -24.93 14.12 63.94
N CYS A 16 -24.88 13.34 62.87
CA CYS A 16 -25.21 11.92 62.97
C CYS A 16 -24.57 11.13 61.83
N SER A 17 -23.97 10.00 62.20
CA SER A 17 -23.65 8.88 61.33
C SER A 17 -24.74 8.67 60.28
N ILE A 18 -24.33 8.50 59.02
CA ILE A 18 -25.22 8.05 57.95
C ILE A 18 -25.60 6.61 58.28
N ALA A 19 -26.68 6.43 59.05
CA ALA A 19 -27.45 5.21 59.00
C ALA A 19 -28.20 5.22 57.66
N PRO A 20 -28.15 4.14 56.86
CA PRO A 20 -28.88 4.08 55.60
C PRO A 20 -30.37 4.33 55.87
N SER A 21 -31.00 5.16 55.04
CA SER A 21 -32.44 5.46 55.13
C SER A 21 -33.25 4.15 55.06
N PHE A 22 -34.34 4.06 55.82
CA PHE A 22 -35.20 2.88 55.91
C PHE A 22 -35.68 2.37 54.52
N GLU A 23 -35.83 3.25 53.54
CA GLU A 23 -36.14 2.89 52.14
C GLU A 23 -35.00 2.15 51.40
N MET A 24 -33.72 2.44 51.70
CA MET A 24 -32.58 1.69 51.14
C MET A 24 -32.46 0.30 51.76
N LEU A 25 -32.81 0.16 53.05
CA LEU A 25 -32.86 -1.12 53.73
C LEU A 25 -34.03 -1.98 53.22
N GLU A 26 -35.22 -1.42 53.02
CA GLU A 26 -36.35 -2.15 52.42
C GLU A 26 -36.08 -2.55 50.97
N SER A 27 -35.36 -1.74 50.19
CA SER A 27 -34.98 -2.08 48.81
C SER A 27 -33.97 -3.23 48.76
N ARG A 28 -32.91 -3.23 49.60
CA ARG A 28 -31.96 -4.35 49.68
C ARG A 28 -32.60 -5.63 50.23
N LEU A 29 -33.56 -5.54 51.16
CA LEU A 29 -34.33 -6.68 51.65
C LEU A 29 -35.27 -7.29 50.59
N MET A 30 -35.68 -6.53 49.57
CA MET A 30 -36.52 -7.01 48.46
C MET A 30 -35.72 -7.63 47.31
N LEU A 31 -34.40 -7.39 47.24
CA LEU A 31 -33.48 -8.01 46.28
C LEU A 31 -32.66 -9.17 46.86
N SER A 32 -32.81 -9.45 48.16
CA SER A 32 -32.27 -10.63 48.82
C SER A 32 -32.62 -11.92 48.05
N GLY A 33 -31.60 -12.63 47.57
CA GLY A 33 -31.75 -13.88 46.80
C GLY A 33 -31.45 -13.75 45.30
N ALA A 34 -31.02 -12.58 44.81
CA ALA A 34 -30.54 -12.44 43.44
C ALA A 34 -29.28 -13.31 43.24
N THR A 35 -29.15 -13.93 42.08
CA THR A 35 -27.91 -14.64 41.75
C THR A 35 -26.91 -13.62 41.23
N PRO A 36 -25.64 -13.65 41.70
CA PRO A 36 -24.60 -12.79 41.17
C PRO A 36 -24.45 -12.92 39.65
N THR A 37 -23.91 -11.87 39.04
CA THR A 37 -23.61 -11.82 37.61
C THR A 37 -22.22 -11.26 37.37
N PHE A 38 -21.70 -11.46 36.15
CA PHE A 38 -20.51 -10.76 35.69
C PHE A 38 -20.96 -9.42 35.12
N GLY A 39 -20.60 -8.31 35.77
CA GLY A 39 -20.96 -6.95 35.32
C GLY A 39 -20.33 -6.62 33.97
N THR A 40 -19.09 -7.07 33.77
CA THR A 40 -18.36 -6.99 32.51
C THR A 40 -18.28 -8.36 31.83
N ALA A 41 -18.63 -8.44 30.55
CA ALA A 41 -18.54 -9.66 29.78
C ALA A 41 -17.07 -10.08 29.58
N LEU A 42 -16.74 -11.30 29.99
CA LEU A 42 -15.41 -11.89 29.77
C LEU A 42 -15.30 -12.51 28.36
N SER A 43 -14.12 -12.36 27.74
CA SER A 43 -13.73 -13.11 26.55
C SER A 43 -13.87 -14.62 26.78
N ASP A 44 -14.19 -15.37 25.72
CA ASP A 44 -14.32 -16.83 25.80
C ASP A 44 -12.96 -17.53 25.93
N GLY A 45 -11.88 -16.85 25.54
CA GLY A 45 -10.53 -17.35 25.77
C GLY A 45 -9.45 -16.29 25.88
N TYR A 46 -8.32 -16.71 26.46
CA TYR A 46 -7.14 -15.90 26.74
C TYR A 46 -5.87 -16.74 26.55
N TRP A 47 -4.75 -16.06 26.37
CA TRP A 47 -3.45 -16.71 26.32
C TRP A 47 -2.56 -16.32 27.48
N VAL A 48 -1.66 -17.24 27.81
CA VAL A 48 -0.61 -17.08 28.81
C VAL A 48 0.77 -17.14 28.16
N PRO A 49 1.73 -16.31 28.60
CA PRO A 49 3.09 -16.32 28.05
C PRO A 49 3.79 -17.66 28.27
N THR A 50 4.57 -18.11 27.29
CA THR A 50 5.35 -19.35 27.42
C THR A 50 6.65 -19.04 28.17
N GLY A 51 6.90 -19.70 29.29
CA GLY A 51 8.17 -19.59 30.02
C GLY A 51 8.22 -18.64 31.22
N GLY A 52 7.07 -18.30 31.83
CA GLY A 52 7.04 -17.77 33.22
C GLY A 52 6.42 -16.39 33.44
N GLY A 53 5.68 -15.84 32.49
CA GLY A 53 4.85 -14.64 32.68
C GLY A 53 3.44 -14.94 33.19
N THR A 54 2.79 -13.95 33.79
CA THR A 54 1.45 -14.02 34.36
C THR A 54 0.49 -13.15 33.56
N ARG A 55 -0.60 -13.74 33.08
CA ARG A 55 -1.73 -13.02 32.50
C ARG A 55 -2.72 -12.68 33.61
N VAL A 56 -3.05 -11.40 33.79
CA VAL A 56 -4.04 -10.97 34.79
C VAL A 56 -5.32 -10.55 34.08
N ILE A 57 -6.47 -11.00 34.58
CA ILE A 57 -7.80 -10.70 34.04
C ILE A 57 -8.63 -10.03 35.15
N GLY A 58 -9.28 -8.92 34.84
CA GLY A 58 -10.23 -8.27 35.76
C GLY A 58 -11.58 -8.98 35.79
N ILE A 59 -12.13 -9.19 36.98
CA ILE A 59 -13.43 -9.80 37.24
C ILE A 59 -14.30 -8.76 37.95
N ASP A 60 -15.30 -8.29 37.22
CA ASP A 60 -16.33 -7.35 37.68
C ASP A 60 -17.54 -8.15 38.15
N GLY A 61 -17.70 -8.29 39.46
CA GLY A 61 -18.79 -9.05 40.05
C GLY A 61 -19.92 -8.13 40.46
N GLU A 62 -21.12 -8.40 39.96
CA GLU A 62 -22.30 -7.59 40.26
C GLU A 62 -23.35 -8.44 40.98
N ASP A 63 -23.79 -7.94 42.14
CA ASP A 63 -24.93 -8.50 42.85
C ASP A 63 -25.86 -7.40 43.34
N ALA A 64 -27.15 -7.64 43.22
CA ALA A 64 -28.16 -6.60 43.33
C ALA A 64 -28.43 -6.19 44.80
N ASP A 65 -28.08 -7.04 45.76
CA ASP A 65 -28.07 -6.73 47.19
C ASP A 65 -26.66 -6.46 47.75
N ASP A 66 -25.63 -6.48 46.89
CA ASP A 66 -24.25 -6.10 47.20
C ASP A 66 -23.66 -6.97 48.33
N ASP A 67 -23.86 -8.30 48.23
CA ASP A 67 -23.50 -9.27 49.28
C ASP A 67 -22.54 -10.41 48.87
N ILE A 68 -21.89 -10.27 47.69
CA ILE A 68 -20.83 -11.19 47.21
C ILE A 68 -19.84 -11.54 48.32
N THR A 69 -19.58 -12.83 48.52
CA THR A 69 -18.65 -13.32 49.55
C THR A 69 -17.34 -13.83 49.01
N SER A 70 -17.32 -14.35 47.76
CA SER A 70 -16.09 -14.86 47.18
C SER A 70 -16.12 -14.90 45.65
N ILE A 71 -14.94 -14.65 45.07
CA ILE A 71 -14.60 -14.97 43.69
C ILE A 71 -13.51 -16.04 43.75
N THR A 72 -13.72 -17.14 43.04
CA THR A 72 -12.76 -18.25 42.96
C THR A 72 -12.53 -18.64 41.50
N ALA A 73 -11.35 -19.17 41.20
CA ALA A 73 -11.03 -19.64 39.86
C ALA A 73 -10.25 -20.95 39.94
N VAL A 74 -10.64 -21.94 39.12
CA VAL A 74 -10.04 -23.29 39.12
C VAL A 74 -9.69 -23.69 37.69
N SER A 75 -8.45 -24.12 37.48
CA SER A 75 -7.98 -24.68 36.21
C SER A 75 -8.27 -26.18 36.10
N SER A 76 -8.61 -26.63 34.89
CA SER A 76 -8.70 -28.05 34.54
C SER A 76 -7.33 -28.72 34.38
N ASP A 77 -6.25 -27.93 34.18
CA ASP A 77 -4.88 -28.40 34.00
C ASP A 77 -3.99 -27.99 35.19
N PRO A 78 -3.32 -28.93 35.88
CA PRO A 78 -2.45 -28.61 37.02
C PRO A 78 -1.19 -27.81 36.65
N ASN A 79 -0.80 -27.75 35.37
CA ASN A 79 0.34 -26.96 34.88
C ASN A 79 -0.04 -25.49 34.59
N LEU A 80 -1.33 -25.16 34.68
CA LEU A 80 -1.82 -23.79 34.67
C LEU A 80 -2.24 -23.38 36.09
N VAL A 81 -1.37 -22.64 36.76
CA VAL A 81 -1.60 -22.13 38.10
C VAL A 81 -2.52 -20.92 38.02
N VAL A 82 -3.64 -21.00 38.72
CA VAL A 82 -4.65 -19.93 38.78
C VAL A 82 -4.73 -19.43 40.21
N THR A 83 -4.60 -18.11 40.40
CA THR A 83 -4.64 -17.46 41.71
C THR A 83 -5.57 -16.25 41.67
N VAL A 84 -6.30 -16.00 42.75
CA VAL A 84 -7.14 -14.80 42.93
C VAL A 84 -6.48 -13.96 44.03
N PRO A 85 -5.78 -12.87 43.70
CA PRO A 85 -5.15 -12.00 44.69
C PRO A 85 -6.18 -11.35 45.61
N VAL A 86 -5.91 -11.34 46.92
CA VAL A 86 -6.84 -10.82 47.94
C VAL A 86 -6.24 -9.69 48.77
N GLY A 87 -7.12 -8.82 49.27
CA GLY A 87 -6.76 -7.71 50.18
C GLY A 87 -6.11 -6.50 49.51
N ASN A 88 -6.03 -6.51 48.17
CA ASN A 88 -5.66 -5.36 47.36
C ASN A 88 -6.74 -4.27 47.39
N SER A 89 -6.33 -3.02 47.28
CA SER A 89 -7.23 -1.87 47.12
C SER A 89 -7.71 -1.73 45.68
N PHE A 90 -8.78 -0.96 45.49
CA PHE A 90 -9.35 -0.62 44.18
C PHE A 90 -9.37 0.90 44.02
N ALA A 91 -9.27 1.36 42.78
CA ALA A 91 -9.44 2.77 42.43
C ALA A 91 -10.52 2.93 41.36
N ARG A 92 -11.41 3.90 41.58
CA ARG A 92 -12.38 4.37 40.59
C ARG A 92 -11.91 5.71 40.04
N LEU A 93 -11.66 5.77 38.74
CA LEU A 93 -11.25 6.97 38.02
C LEU A 93 -12.48 7.52 37.27
N HIS A 94 -12.98 8.68 37.66
CA HIS A 94 -14.14 9.32 37.03
C HIS A 94 -13.72 10.24 35.89
N PHE A 95 -14.25 10.03 34.69
CA PHE A 95 -13.93 10.81 33.50
C PHE A 95 -15.13 11.62 33.00
N VAL A 96 -14.84 12.88 32.67
CA VAL A 96 -15.75 13.80 31.97
C VAL A 96 -15.11 14.29 30.67
N ALA A 97 -15.93 14.73 29.72
CA ALA A 97 -15.45 15.31 28.46
C ALA A 97 -14.71 16.63 28.70
N ALA A 98 -14.05 17.14 27.67
CA ALA A 98 -13.29 18.41 27.72
C ALA A 98 -14.14 19.63 28.14
N ASP A 99 -15.48 19.54 28.09
CA ASP A 99 -16.39 20.58 28.57
C ASP A 99 -16.54 20.62 30.10
N GLY A 100 -15.99 19.62 30.82
CA GLY A 100 -16.05 19.50 32.28
C GLY A 100 -17.43 19.16 32.84
N THR A 101 -18.40 18.79 32.00
CA THR A 101 -19.79 18.56 32.43
C THR A 101 -20.42 17.29 31.86
N THR A 102 -20.02 16.88 30.66
CA THR A 102 -20.52 15.67 30.02
C THR A 102 -19.79 14.47 30.60
N VAL A 103 -20.50 13.65 31.38
CA VAL A 103 -19.94 12.41 31.96
C VAL A 103 -19.61 11.42 30.85
N ILE A 104 -18.36 10.95 30.84
CA ILE A 104 -17.94 9.81 30.00
C ILE A 104 -18.18 8.51 30.77
N GLY A 105 -17.75 8.44 32.03
CA GLY A 105 -17.99 7.30 32.91
C GLY A 105 -16.84 7.02 33.86
N ASP A 106 -16.88 5.84 34.49
CA ASP A 106 -15.89 5.39 35.47
C ASP A 106 -15.03 4.25 34.91
N ILE A 107 -13.72 4.29 35.18
CA ILE A 107 -12.82 3.14 35.04
C ILE A 107 -12.50 2.61 36.43
N VAL A 108 -12.73 1.33 36.68
CA VAL A 108 -12.37 0.67 37.94
C VAL A 108 -11.15 -0.20 37.72
N VAL A 109 -10.15 -0.06 38.58
CA VAL A 109 -8.91 -0.84 38.57
C VAL A 109 -8.68 -1.49 39.94
N GLN A 110 -8.15 -2.71 39.96
CA GLN A 110 -7.54 -3.28 41.16
C GLN A 110 -6.06 -2.90 41.21
N LEU A 111 -5.60 -2.39 42.35
CA LEU A 111 -4.22 -2.01 42.59
C LEU A 111 -3.45 -3.18 43.22
N PHE A 112 -2.18 -3.33 42.90
CA PHE A 112 -1.33 -4.41 43.44
C PHE A 112 -0.51 -3.90 44.64
N ASP A 113 -1.20 -3.48 45.69
CA ASP A 113 -0.64 -2.83 46.89
C ASP A 113 -0.40 -3.78 48.08
N ASN A 114 -1.13 -4.89 48.19
CA ASN A 114 -1.10 -5.73 49.41
C ASN A 114 -0.02 -6.83 49.44
N GLY A 115 0.99 -6.76 48.57
CA GLY A 115 2.31 -7.38 48.73
C GLY A 115 2.45 -8.91 48.89
N VAL A 116 1.37 -9.71 48.84
CA VAL A 116 1.47 -11.18 48.96
C VAL A 116 1.98 -11.82 47.67
N ASP A 117 1.42 -11.41 46.53
CA ASP A 117 1.75 -12.01 45.22
C ASP A 117 2.72 -11.13 44.40
N TRP A 118 2.58 -9.79 44.47
CA TRP A 118 3.39 -8.83 43.68
C TRP A 118 3.95 -7.69 44.53
N ALA A 119 4.69 -8.00 45.60
CA ALA A 119 5.32 -6.99 46.49
C ALA A 119 6.15 -5.92 45.76
N ALA A 120 6.72 -6.24 44.61
CA ALA A 120 7.47 -5.29 43.80
C ALA A 120 6.58 -4.19 43.18
N SER A 121 5.27 -4.39 43.06
CA SER A 121 4.32 -3.39 42.55
C SER A 121 3.89 -2.38 43.62
N ALA A 122 4.04 -2.71 44.91
CA ALA A 122 3.56 -1.88 46.02
C ALA A 122 4.08 -0.43 45.99
N PRO A 123 5.36 -0.11 45.70
CA PRO A 123 5.81 1.27 45.66
C PRO A 123 5.08 2.15 44.64
N ALA A 124 4.70 1.59 43.50
CA ALA A 124 3.94 2.31 42.48
C ALA A 124 2.47 2.46 42.88
N ALA A 125 1.85 1.39 43.41
CA ALA A 125 0.47 1.44 43.91
C ALA A 125 0.33 2.42 45.09
N ASP A 126 1.25 2.39 46.06
CA ASP A 126 1.30 3.30 47.21
C ASP A 126 1.45 4.75 46.76
N ARG A 127 2.31 5.01 45.76
CA ARG A 127 2.46 6.35 45.18
C ARG A 127 1.16 6.82 44.55
N PHE A 128 0.51 5.98 43.76
CA PHE A 128 -0.77 6.29 43.12
C PHE A 128 -1.85 6.59 44.18
N ILE A 129 -1.99 5.74 45.21
CA ILE A 129 -2.93 5.94 46.33
C ILE A 129 -2.64 7.25 47.07
N THR A 130 -1.37 7.55 47.32
CA THR A 130 -0.95 8.78 48.02
C THR A 130 -1.41 10.03 47.24
N LEU A 131 -1.18 10.06 45.93
CA LEU A 131 -1.59 11.16 45.06
C LEU A 131 -3.12 11.24 44.87
N ALA A 132 -3.80 10.10 44.84
CA ALA A 132 -5.25 10.02 44.74
C ALA A 132 -5.99 10.52 45.99
N THR A 133 -5.36 10.46 47.16
CA THR A 133 -6.02 10.72 48.47
C THR A 133 -5.57 12.00 49.17
N ASN A 134 -4.49 12.64 48.71
CA ASN A 134 -3.92 13.81 49.39
C ASN A 134 -3.63 14.95 48.42
N HIS A 135 -3.81 16.17 48.92
CA HIS A 135 -3.11 17.32 48.36
C HIS A 135 -1.61 17.21 48.66
N VAL A 136 -0.77 17.53 47.68
CA VAL A 136 0.69 17.56 47.86
C VAL A 136 1.15 19.00 47.73
N ASN A 137 1.66 19.56 48.84
CA ASN A 137 2.22 20.91 48.85
C ASN A 137 3.54 20.97 48.08
N ASP A 138 3.97 22.17 47.68
CA ASP A 138 5.23 22.40 46.94
C ASP A 138 6.49 21.85 47.65
N ASP A 139 6.44 21.69 48.99
CA ASP A 139 7.53 21.13 49.79
C ASP A 139 7.47 19.59 49.94
N GLY A 140 6.50 18.94 49.30
CA GLY A 140 6.25 17.50 49.36
C GLY A 140 5.44 17.04 50.58
N SER A 141 4.99 17.94 51.45
CA SER A 141 4.12 17.58 52.57
C SER A 141 2.70 17.24 52.11
N LEU A 142 2.09 16.24 52.75
CA LEU A 142 0.75 15.74 52.42
C LEU A 142 -0.32 16.43 53.28
N ASP A 143 -1.39 16.91 52.64
CA ASP A 143 -2.59 17.42 53.30
C ASP A 143 -3.83 16.60 52.86
N PRO A 144 -4.31 15.67 53.70
CA PRO A 144 -5.51 14.89 53.42
C PRO A 144 -6.81 15.70 53.37
N ALA A 145 -6.81 16.94 53.87
CA ALA A 145 -7.99 17.82 53.84
C ALA A 145 -8.02 18.74 52.61
N GLY A 146 -6.92 18.80 51.85
CA GLY A 146 -6.83 19.57 50.61
C GLY A 146 -7.44 18.84 49.40
N VAL A 147 -7.39 19.50 48.24
CA VAL A 147 -7.81 18.88 46.97
C VAL A 147 -6.76 17.85 46.54
N PRO A 148 -7.14 16.57 46.34
CA PRO A 148 -6.20 15.53 45.91
C PRO A 148 -5.44 15.88 44.63
N PHE A 149 -4.24 15.33 44.47
CA PHE A 149 -3.40 15.62 43.30
C PHE A 149 -4.04 15.17 41.98
N TYR A 150 -4.76 14.05 41.98
CA TYR A 150 -5.54 13.58 40.82
C TYR A 150 -6.98 14.15 40.81
N THR A 151 -7.09 15.49 40.79
CA THR A 151 -8.35 16.20 40.56
C THR A 151 -8.21 17.07 39.31
N ASP A 152 -9.20 16.99 38.42
CA ASP A 152 -9.24 17.71 37.15
C ASP A 152 -8.00 17.52 36.25
N VAL A 153 -7.49 16.28 36.15
CA VAL A 153 -6.26 15.96 35.40
C VAL A 153 -6.57 15.51 33.98
N LEU A 154 -5.89 16.09 32.98
CA LEU A 154 -6.11 15.75 31.57
C LEU A 154 -5.54 14.39 31.18
N VAL A 155 -6.28 13.69 30.32
CA VAL A 155 -5.71 12.65 29.45
C VAL A 155 -4.90 13.36 28.36
N HIS A 156 -3.58 13.32 28.50
CA HIS A 156 -2.66 14.11 27.66
C HIS A 156 -2.05 13.31 26.51
N ARG A 157 -2.30 12.00 26.44
CA ARG A 157 -1.88 11.16 25.32
C ARG A 157 -2.82 9.97 25.12
N VAL A 158 -3.22 9.73 23.87
CA VAL A 158 -3.96 8.56 23.44
C VAL A 158 -3.31 8.01 22.17
N MET A 159 -3.02 6.71 22.16
CA MET A 159 -2.58 6.00 20.96
C MET A 159 -3.45 4.75 20.81
N ASP A 160 -4.29 4.74 19.77
CA ASP A 160 -5.23 3.65 19.46
C ASP A 160 -4.50 2.30 19.36
N GLY A 161 -5.01 1.29 20.08
CA GLY A 161 -4.40 -0.03 20.18
C GLY A 161 -3.10 -0.09 20.99
N PHE A 162 -2.71 1.00 21.66
CA PHE A 162 -1.49 1.07 22.47
C PHE A 162 -1.77 1.48 23.92
N MET A 163 -2.11 2.75 24.20
CA MET A 163 -2.30 3.21 25.59
C MET A 163 -3.04 4.55 25.72
N ILE A 164 -3.63 4.75 26.91
CA ILE A 164 -4.20 6.00 27.42
C ILE A 164 -3.33 6.48 28.58
N GLN A 165 -2.74 7.68 28.48
CA GLN A 165 -1.83 8.24 29.49
C GLN A 165 -2.42 9.47 30.21
N SER A 166 -2.28 9.49 31.53
CA SER A 166 -2.74 10.58 32.41
C SER A 166 -1.79 10.77 33.61
N GLY A 167 -2.18 11.57 34.60
CA GLY A 167 -1.43 11.81 35.82
C GLY A 167 -0.48 13.01 35.81
N ASP A 168 -0.48 13.82 34.75
CA ASP A 168 0.20 15.13 34.72
C ASP A 168 -0.76 16.24 35.18
N ALA A 169 -0.87 16.42 36.50
CA ALA A 169 -1.72 17.46 37.08
C ALA A 169 -1.12 18.88 36.99
N VAL A 170 0.17 19.01 36.65
CA VAL A 170 0.89 20.30 36.72
C VAL A 170 0.83 21.03 35.39
N ASN A 171 1.17 20.36 34.30
CA ASN A 171 1.22 20.96 32.96
C ASN A 171 0.11 20.42 32.04
N GLY A 172 -0.36 19.18 32.27
CA GLY A 172 -1.39 18.56 31.44
C GLY A 172 -0.94 18.22 30.02
N ASP A 173 0.37 18.25 29.73
CA ASP A 173 0.97 18.00 28.41
C ASP A 173 1.97 16.82 28.41
N GLY A 174 2.10 16.13 29.55
CA GLY A 174 3.02 15.02 29.77
C GLY A 174 4.41 15.45 30.24
N THR A 175 4.65 16.73 30.50
CA THR A 175 5.95 17.23 30.99
C THR A 175 6.00 17.46 32.50
N GLY A 176 4.84 17.49 33.18
CA GLY A 176 4.77 17.75 34.62
C GLY A 176 5.12 16.56 35.51
N ALA A 177 5.35 16.87 36.78
CA ALA A 177 5.75 15.94 37.83
C ALA A 177 5.15 16.38 39.17
N SER A 178 4.97 15.45 40.10
CA SER A 178 4.52 15.73 41.46
C SER A 178 5.65 16.36 42.31
N PRO A 179 5.29 17.10 43.36
CA PRO A 179 6.27 17.58 44.35
C PRO A 179 6.97 16.47 45.15
N LEU A 180 6.53 15.20 45.06
CA LEU A 180 7.16 14.08 45.76
C LEU A 180 8.43 13.57 45.08
N GLY A 181 8.63 13.92 43.81
CA GLY A 181 9.80 13.51 43.03
C GLY A 181 9.83 12.02 42.66
N THR A 182 10.87 11.66 41.90
CA THR A 182 10.99 10.32 41.29
C THR A 182 11.29 9.22 42.31
N PHE A 183 10.81 8.00 42.05
CA PHE A 183 11.15 6.80 42.82
C PHE A 183 11.69 5.67 41.91
N ALA A 184 12.42 4.75 42.53
CA ALA A 184 13.12 3.67 41.84
C ALA A 184 12.17 2.61 41.31
N ASP A 185 12.54 1.99 40.18
CA ASP A 185 11.80 0.86 39.63
C ASP A 185 11.94 -0.40 40.47
N THR A 186 10.81 -1.08 40.68
CA THR A 186 10.76 -2.43 41.22
C THR A 186 9.85 -3.29 40.35
N PHE A 187 10.43 -4.24 39.61
CA PHE A 187 9.66 -5.08 38.69
C PHE A 187 9.29 -6.41 39.35
N ALA A 188 8.01 -6.77 39.32
CA ALA A 188 7.58 -8.12 39.65
C ALA A 188 8.08 -9.06 38.53
N PRO A 189 8.78 -10.16 38.86
CA PRO A 189 9.48 -10.99 37.87
C PRO A 189 8.54 -11.73 36.92
N ASP A 190 7.26 -11.85 37.26
CA ASP A 190 6.25 -12.59 36.51
C ASP A 190 5.05 -11.74 36.06
N LEU A 191 5.00 -10.43 36.32
CA LEU A 191 4.03 -9.54 35.67
C LEU A 191 4.58 -9.09 34.32
N SER A 192 3.71 -9.08 33.30
CA SER A 192 4.11 -8.76 31.93
C SER A 192 2.97 -8.06 31.18
N PHE A 193 3.32 -7.24 30.19
CA PHE A 193 2.41 -6.49 29.32
C PHE A 193 1.75 -7.36 28.24
N VAL A 194 1.08 -8.43 28.68
CA VAL A 194 0.53 -9.51 27.84
C VAL A 194 -0.98 -9.44 27.64
N GLY A 195 -1.57 -8.24 27.83
CA GLY A 195 -2.98 -7.97 27.61
C GLY A 195 -3.32 -6.48 27.75
N SER A 196 -4.57 -6.15 27.44
CA SER A 196 -5.13 -4.80 27.60
C SER A 196 -5.56 -4.52 29.05
N GLY A 197 -5.75 -3.25 29.39
CA GLY A 197 -6.21 -2.82 30.71
C GLY A 197 -5.16 -2.90 31.81
N ILE A 198 -3.88 -3.04 31.45
CA ILE A 198 -2.79 -3.07 32.43
C ILE A 198 -2.47 -1.63 32.84
N LEU A 199 -2.45 -1.37 34.15
CA LEU A 199 -2.11 -0.08 34.74
C LEU A 199 -0.63 -0.03 35.11
N ALA A 200 0.10 0.94 34.56
CA ALA A 200 1.54 1.05 34.76
C ALA A 200 2.03 2.50 34.87
N MET A 201 3.16 2.69 35.56
CA MET A 201 3.78 4.02 35.70
C MET A 201 4.45 4.46 34.40
N ALA A 202 4.21 5.71 34.02
CA ALA A 202 4.94 6.32 32.92
C ALA A 202 6.37 6.62 33.37
N ASN A 203 7.33 6.16 32.59
CA ASN A 203 8.76 6.27 32.87
C ASN A 203 9.49 6.67 31.59
N ARG A 204 10.43 7.61 31.69
CA ARG A 204 11.34 7.93 30.62
C ARG A 204 12.30 6.77 30.45
N ASN A 205 12.37 6.25 29.23
CA ASN A 205 13.35 5.25 28.86
C ASN A 205 14.44 5.86 27.97
N ALA A 206 15.63 5.26 28.02
CA ALA A 206 16.71 5.58 27.11
C ALA A 206 17.20 4.25 26.50
N ASN A 207 17.01 4.09 25.19
CA ASN A 207 17.38 2.87 24.45
C ASN A 207 16.76 1.57 25.03
N GLY A 208 15.49 1.61 25.45
CA GLY A 208 14.79 0.44 26.01
C GLY A 208 15.21 0.07 27.43
N VAL A 209 15.89 0.96 28.15
CA VAL A 209 16.25 0.79 29.56
C VAL A 209 15.57 1.87 30.38
N SER A 210 14.96 1.48 31.50
CA SER A 210 14.39 2.42 32.44
C SER A 210 15.44 3.39 33.01
N THR A 211 15.05 4.65 33.18
CA THR A 211 15.89 5.68 33.85
C THR A 211 15.43 6.00 35.28
N ASN A 212 14.57 5.18 35.89
CA ASN A 212 14.01 5.39 37.24
C ASN A 212 13.31 6.75 37.41
N THR A 213 12.44 7.11 36.46
CA THR A 213 11.73 8.40 36.47
C THR A 213 10.24 8.28 36.79
N ASN A 214 9.82 7.16 37.40
CA ASN A 214 8.44 7.03 37.89
C ASN A 214 8.15 8.14 38.90
N ASP A 215 6.98 8.76 38.76
CA ASP A 215 6.58 9.83 39.66
C ASP A 215 5.06 9.91 39.83
N SER A 216 4.34 10.55 38.89
CA SER A 216 2.89 10.80 38.98
C SER A 216 2.12 10.40 37.73
N GLN A 217 2.78 10.36 36.58
CA GLN A 217 2.15 9.95 35.34
C GLN A 217 2.00 8.43 35.27
N PHE A 218 0.88 7.96 34.73
CA PHE A 218 0.56 6.55 34.54
C PHE A 218 -0.18 6.36 33.22
N PHE A 219 -0.27 5.12 32.76
CA PHE A 219 -1.05 4.76 31.59
C PHE A 219 -1.80 3.45 31.78
N ILE A 220 -2.86 3.30 30.99
CA ILE A 220 -3.65 2.07 30.84
C ILE A 220 -3.40 1.55 29.43
N THR A 221 -3.05 0.27 29.28
CA THR A 221 -2.82 -0.33 27.96
C THR A 221 -4.13 -0.59 27.20
N ASP A 222 -4.10 -0.40 25.89
CA ASP A 222 -5.20 -0.69 24.96
C ASP A 222 -4.81 -1.82 23.98
N GLY A 223 -3.90 -2.69 24.41
CA GLY A 223 -3.37 -3.78 23.60
C GLY A 223 -2.19 -4.49 24.26
N VAL A 224 -1.66 -5.50 23.55
CA VAL A 224 -0.48 -6.25 23.97
C VAL A 224 0.77 -5.42 23.73
N THR A 225 1.53 -5.16 24.79
CA THR A 225 2.64 -4.19 24.79
C THR A 225 3.91 -4.74 25.43
N GLY A 226 4.21 -6.02 25.20
CA GLY A 226 5.32 -6.76 25.84
C GLY A 226 6.72 -6.12 25.74
N TRP A 227 6.94 -5.19 24.80
CA TRP A 227 8.21 -4.43 24.73
C TRP A 227 8.38 -3.42 25.88
N LEU A 228 7.36 -3.20 26.71
CA LEU A 228 7.40 -2.36 27.91
C LEU A 228 7.88 -3.13 29.16
N ASP A 229 8.00 -4.46 29.08
CA ASP A 229 8.46 -5.31 30.18
C ASP A 229 9.86 -4.93 30.65
N GLY A 230 10.04 -4.83 31.97
CA GLY A 230 11.31 -4.42 32.58
C GLY A 230 11.67 -2.95 32.39
N VAL A 231 10.77 -2.14 31.80
CA VAL A 231 10.93 -0.69 31.64
C VAL A 231 9.89 0.08 32.44
N HIS A 232 8.64 -0.40 32.45
CA HIS A 232 7.52 0.25 33.14
C HIS A 232 6.99 -0.63 34.27
N MET A 233 6.72 -0.02 35.43
CA MET A 233 6.20 -0.75 36.60
C MET A 233 4.70 -0.98 36.47
N ILE A 234 4.28 -2.24 36.33
CA ILE A 234 2.87 -2.65 36.42
C ILE A 234 2.43 -2.59 37.88
N PHE A 235 1.31 -1.94 38.16
CA PHE A 235 0.76 -1.79 39.50
C PHE A 235 -0.75 -1.94 39.62
N GLY A 236 -1.45 -2.30 38.53
CA GLY A 236 -2.86 -2.65 38.60
C GLY A 236 -3.40 -3.23 37.30
N GLN A 237 -4.68 -3.60 37.34
CA GLN A 237 -5.44 -4.13 36.20
C GLN A 237 -6.86 -3.57 36.22
N VAL A 238 -7.39 -3.21 35.04
CA VAL A 238 -8.78 -2.81 34.85
C VAL A 238 -9.74 -3.96 35.16
N ILE A 239 -10.76 -3.64 35.94
CA ILE A 239 -11.89 -4.48 36.32
C ILE A 239 -13.09 -4.19 35.41
N SER A 240 -13.46 -2.92 35.29
CA SER A 240 -14.62 -2.45 34.53
C SER A 240 -14.41 -1.03 33.98
N GLY A 241 -15.33 -0.58 33.12
CA GLY A 241 -15.20 0.70 32.39
C GLY A 241 -14.56 0.56 31.00
N TRP A 242 -14.68 -0.60 30.36
CA TRP A 242 -14.14 -0.83 29.01
C TRP A 242 -14.81 0.03 27.93
N ASP A 243 -16.07 0.39 28.10
CA ASP A 243 -16.77 1.36 27.26
C ASP A 243 -16.15 2.76 27.37
N VAL A 244 -15.73 3.16 28.57
CA VAL A 244 -14.99 4.41 28.81
C VAL A 244 -13.61 4.36 28.15
N ILE A 245 -12.87 3.26 28.32
CA ILE A 245 -11.57 3.05 27.66
C ILE A 245 -11.72 3.15 26.14
N ASN A 246 -12.65 2.41 25.54
CA ASN A 246 -12.91 2.43 24.09
C ASN A 246 -13.34 3.82 23.59
N THR A 247 -14.12 4.55 24.39
CA THR A 247 -14.55 5.92 24.07
C THR A 247 -13.36 6.87 24.07
N ILE A 248 -12.43 6.74 25.02
CA ILE A 248 -11.24 7.58 25.11
C ILE A 248 -10.19 7.19 24.06
N SER A 249 -9.99 5.89 23.80
CA SER A 249 -8.97 5.41 22.84
C SER A 249 -9.28 5.76 21.39
N SER A 250 -10.56 5.87 21.05
CA SER A 250 -11.04 6.22 19.70
C SER A 250 -11.10 7.73 19.41
N LEU A 251 -10.65 8.59 20.33
CA LEU A 251 -10.62 10.03 20.12
C LEU A 251 -9.63 10.45 19.04
N GLU A 252 -9.99 11.47 18.27
CA GLU A 252 -9.07 12.09 17.30
C GLU A 252 -7.91 12.78 18.03
N THR A 253 -6.68 12.45 17.64
CA THR A 253 -5.45 12.97 18.24
C THR A 253 -4.62 13.76 17.26
N ASP A 254 -3.82 14.68 17.80
CA ASP A 254 -2.78 15.40 17.06
C ASP A 254 -1.67 14.43 16.62
N SER A 255 -1.28 14.50 15.34
CA SER A 255 -0.34 13.54 14.74
C SER A 255 1.08 13.63 15.28
N ASP A 256 1.48 14.77 15.86
CA ASP A 256 2.84 15.00 16.33
C ASP A 256 2.99 14.67 17.83
N THR A 257 1.93 14.90 18.60
CA THR A 257 1.94 14.80 20.07
C THR A 257 1.11 13.65 20.62
N ASN A 258 0.22 13.08 19.81
CA ASN A 258 -0.81 12.11 20.22
C ASN A 258 -1.75 12.63 21.33
N MET A 259 -1.83 13.95 21.50
CA MET A 259 -2.77 14.58 22.42
C MET A 259 -4.18 14.58 21.79
N PRO A 260 -5.23 14.19 22.51
CA PRO A 260 -6.60 14.32 21.98
C PRO A 260 -6.94 15.76 21.67
N THR A 261 -7.64 15.99 20.56
CA THR A 261 -8.08 17.34 20.15
C THR A 261 -9.02 17.99 21.18
N ASN A 262 -9.82 17.16 21.86
CA ASN A 262 -10.65 17.53 23.01
C ASN A 262 -10.33 16.58 24.17
N PRO A 263 -9.30 16.87 24.98
CA PRO A 263 -8.79 15.95 25.99
C PRO A 263 -9.82 15.71 27.11
N PRO A 264 -10.19 14.45 27.40
CA PRO A 264 -10.96 14.10 28.58
C PRO A 264 -10.28 14.53 29.88
N ILE A 265 -11.10 14.82 30.89
CA ILE A 265 -10.66 15.21 32.22
C ILE A 265 -10.96 14.06 33.18
N MET A 266 -9.93 13.57 33.86
CA MET A 266 -10.08 12.73 35.06
C MET A 266 -10.44 13.66 36.22
N GLU A 267 -11.74 13.76 36.50
CA GLU A 267 -12.29 14.68 37.51
C GLU A 267 -11.87 14.25 38.92
N SER A 268 -11.92 12.95 39.21
CA SER A 268 -11.56 12.44 40.54
C SER A 268 -11.10 10.98 40.52
N VAL A 269 -10.34 10.60 41.56
CA VAL A 269 -9.95 9.21 41.85
C VAL A 269 -10.40 8.85 43.26
N THR A 270 -11.18 7.77 43.40
CA THR A 270 -11.65 7.27 44.71
C THR A 270 -11.02 5.92 45.01
N ILE A 271 -10.34 5.81 46.16
CA ILE A 271 -9.76 4.55 46.65
C ILE A 271 -10.76 3.83 47.57
N PHE A 272 -10.96 2.54 47.36
CA PHE A 272 -11.88 1.72 48.15
C PHE A 272 -11.43 0.25 48.22
N THR A 273 -12.10 -0.54 49.05
CA THR A 273 -11.90 -2.00 49.15
C THR A 273 -13.24 -2.69 48.91
N THR A 274 -13.23 -3.79 48.15
CA THR A 274 -14.43 -4.58 47.88
C THR A 274 -14.09 -6.07 47.83
N VAL A 275 -15.12 -6.91 48.00
CA VAL A 275 -15.09 -8.36 47.75
C VAL A 275 -15.89 -8.75 46.51
N GLN A 276 -16.58 -7.78 45.90
CA GLN A 276 -17.36 -7.96 44.67
C GLN A 276 -16.48 -8.09 43.44
N ASP A 277 -15.33 -7.41 43.45
CA ASP A 277 -14.41 -7.39 42.33
C ASP A 277 -13.13 -8.13 42.68
N ALA A 278 -12.48 -8.69 41.66
CA ALA A 278 -11.20 -9.36 41.83
C ALA A 278 -10.40 -9.35 40.52
N THR A 279 -9.13 -9.72 40.61
CA THR A 279 -8.36 -10.17 39.45
C THR A 279 -8.14 -11.67 39.52
N VAL A 280 -8.00 -12.30 38.36
CA VAL A 280 -7.57 -13.70 38.23
C VAL A 280 -6.21 -13.68 37.54
N ALA A 281 -5.20 -14.17 38.26
CA ALA A 281 -3.85 -14.36 37.76
C ALA A 281 -3.69 -15.76 37.19
N LEU A 282 -3.27 -15.85 35.92
CA LEU A 282 -3.03 -17.08 35.19
C LEU A 282 -1.54 -17.21 34.89
N LYS A 283 -0.91 -18.26 35.44
CA LYS A 283 0.52 -18.51 35.28
C LYS A 283 0.75 -19.92 34.78
N SER A 284 1.36 -20.04 33.61
CA SER A 284 1.74 -21.32 33.01
C SER A 284 3.10 -21.79 33.53
N ASP A 285 3.21 -23.10 33.76
CA ASP A 285 4.50 -23.79 33.78
C ASP A 285 5.01 -24.00 32.34
N ALA A 286 6.32 -24.22 32.18
CA ALA A 286 6.95 -24.59 30.91
C ALA A 286 6.40 -25.90 30.31
N SER A 287 5.69 -26.70 31.11
CA SER A 287 5.05 -27.96 30.69
C SER A 287 3.61 -27.78 30.19
N PHE A 288 3.02 -26.58 30.32
CA PHE A 288 1.65 -26.32 29.89
C PHE A 288 1.56 -26.28 28.36
N THR A 289 0.75 -27.17 27.79
CA THR A 289 0.50 -27.29 26.34
C THR A 289 -0.99 -27.51 26.08
N GLY A 290 -1.47 -27.14 24.89
CA GLY A 290 -2.86 -27.29 24.49
C GLY A 290 -3.81 -26.26 25.09
N ILE A 291 -5.01 -26.71 25.46
CA ILE A 291 -6.08 -25.86 25.99
C ILE A 291 -6.46 -26.35 27.39
N ALA A 292 -6.55 -25.42 28.34
CA ALA A 292 -7.12 -25.65 29.66
C ALA A 292 -8.35 -24.79 29.88
N ASP A 293 -9.34 -25.33 30.57
CA ASP A 293 -10.53 -24.59 30.99
C ASP A 293 -10.28 -24.00 32.38
N VAL A 294 -10.52 -22.70 32.55
CA VAL A 294 -10.55 -22.05 33.85
C VAL A 294 -11.99 -21.70 34.17
N THR A 295 -12.52 -22.27 35.25
CA THR A 295 -13.87 -21.99 35.74
C THR A 295 -13.79 -20.93 36.83
N ILE A 296 -14.33 -19.74 36.53
CA ILE A 296 -14.47 -18.63 37.48
C ILE A 296 -15.85 -18.72 38.11
N THR A 297 -15.93 -18.70 39.43
CA THR A 297 -17.17 -18.79 40.20
C THR A 297 -17.30 -17.58 41.13
N ILE A 298 -18.41 -16.84 41.02
CA ILE A 298 -18.80 -15.78 41.94
C ILE A 298 -19.88 -16.36 42.86
N THR A 299 -19.74 -16.19 44.18
CA THR A 299 -20.68 -16.71 45.19
C THR A 299 -21.11 -15.62 46.15
N ASP A 300 -22.41 -15.55 46.42
CA ASP A 300 -23.05 -14.57 47.32
C ASP A 300 -23.07 -15.04 48.79
N SER A 301 -23.68 -14.26 49.69
CA SER A 301 -23.74 -14.63 51.12
C SER A 301 -24.75 -15.74 51.44
N GLN A 302 -25.62 -16.04 50.46
CA GLN A 302 -26.77 -16.93 50.55
C GLN A 302 -26.49 -18.29 49.87
N GLY A 303 -25.34 -18.41 49.21
CA GLY A 303 -24.85 -19.59 48.50
C GLY A 303 -25.25 -19.65 47.02
N ASN A 304 -25.89 -18.63 46.44
CA ASN A 304 -26.12 -18.57 45.00
C ASN A 304 -24.79 -18.27 44.29
N SER A 305 -24.63 -18.83 43.10
CA SER A 305 -23.40 -18.65 42.34
C SER A 305 -23.63 -18.63 40.83
N VAL A 306 -22.76 -17.91 40.14
CA VAL A 306 -22.64 -17.92 38.68
C VAL A 306 -21.25 -18.39 38.30
N GLN A 307 -21.15 -19.10 37.18
CA GLN A 307 -19.89 -19.60 36.65
C GLN A 307 -19.67 -19.14 35.22
N LYS A 308 -18.43 -18.79 34.89
CA LYS A 308 -17.96 -18.59 33.52
C LYS A 308 -16.74 -19.50 33.31
N VAL A 309 -16.80 -20.29 32.25
CA VAL A 309 -15.64 -21.05 31.76
C VAL A 309 -14.95 -20.21 30.70
N ILE A 310 -13.64 -20.05 30.85
CA ILE A 310 -12.76 -19.42 29.86
C ILE A 310 -11.70 -20.42 29.41
N HIS A 311 -11.31 -20.36 28.15
CA HIS A 311 -10.32 -21.26 27.57
C HIS A 311 -8.94 -20.61 27.54
N ILE A 312 -7.92 -21.29 28.08
CA ILE A 312 -6.55 -20.79 28.20
C ILE A 312 -5.60 -21.62 27.35
N THR A 313 -4.70 -20.97 26.60
CA THR A 313 -3.68 -21.65 25.79
C THR A 313 -2.32 -20.94 25.88
N PRO A 314 -1.19 -21.65 25.70
CA PRO A 314 0.13 -21.02 25.57
C PRO A 314 0.21 -20.09 24.36
N GLN A 315 0.93 -18.97 24.51
CA GLN A 315 1.09 -17.96 23.47
C GLN A 315 1.67 -18.53 22.15
N ASP A 316 2.65 -19.42 22.23
CA ASP A 316 3.31 -20.05 21.08
C ASP A 316 2.43 -21.06 20.34
N GLU A 317 1.41 -21.61 21.01
CA GLU A 317 0.43 -22.50 20.38
C GLU A 317 -0.76 -21.75 19.77
N MET A 318 -1.00 -20.53 20.25
CA MET A 318 -2.12 -19.67 19.85
C MET A 318 -2.04 -19.22 18.37
N GLY A 319 -0.87 -19.34 17.74
CA GLY A 319 -0.53 -18.55 16.56
C GLY A 319 -0.26 -19.28 15.24
N SER A 320 -0.32 -20.61 15.14
CA SER A 320 -0.16 -21.25 13.82
C SER A 320 -1.49 -21.29 13.06
N ILE A 321 -2.13 -20.13 12.91
CA ILE A 321 -3.15 -19.95 11.89
C ILE A 321 -2.40 -19.82 10.57
N THR A 322 -2.54 -20.83 9.70
CA THR A 322 -2.05 -20.75 8.33
C THR A 322 -3.23 -20.48 7.42
N ILE A 323 -3.13 -19.40 6.65
CA ILE A 323 -4.05 -19.09 5.57
C ILE A 323 -3.34 -19.45 4.27
N THR A 324 -3.87 -20.44 3.56
CA THR A 324 -3.49 -20.74 2.18
C THR A 324 -4.51 -20.06 1.28
N PRO A 325 -4.18 -18.90 0.70
CA PRO A 325 -5.11 -18.22 -0.19
C PRO A 325 -5.27 -19.00 -1.51
N PRO A 326 -6.36 -18.76 -2.25
CA PRO A 326 -6.52 -19.26 -3.61
C PRO A 326 -5.39 -18.76 -4.54
N ASP A 327 -5.10 -19.51 -5.59
CA ASP A 327 -4.30 -19.01 -6.71
C ASP A 327 -5.00 -17.82 -7.37
N GLN A 328 -4.22 -16.92 -8.01
CA GLN A 328 -4.75 -15.74 -8.70
C GLN A 328 -5.92 -16.10 -9.63
N GLN A 329 -7.04 -15.37 -9.51
CA GLN A 329 -8.29 -15.66 -10.23
C GLN A 329 -8.70 -14.54 -11.19
N ASN A 330 -9.28 -14.93 -12.32
CA ASN A 330 -10.04 -14.05 -13.20
C ASN A 330 -11.52 -14.06 -12.77
N VAL A 331 -12.10 -12.89 -12.52
CA VAL A 331 -13.53 -12.74 -12.22
C VAL A 331 -14.15 -11.83 -13.26
N THR A 332 -15.06 -12.36 -14.08
CA THR A 332 -15.70 -11.61 -15.16
C THR A 332 -16.48 -10.40 -14.60
N PRO A 333 -16.36 -9.19 -15.19
CA PRO A 333 -17.12 -8.03 -14.74
C PRO A 333 -18.63 -8.31 -14.67
N GLY A 334 -19.26 -7.91 -13.57
CA GLY A 334 -20.69 -8.12 -13.34
C GLY A 334 -21.06 -9.53 -12.87
N THR A 335 -20.07 -10.36 -12.51
CA THR A 335 -20.28 -11.71 -11.99
C THR A 335 -19.69 -11.90 -10.60
N SER A 336 -20.01 -13.03 -9.98
CA SER A 336 -19.38 -13.48 -8.73
C SER A 336 -18.54 -14.72 -8.98
N ALA A 337 -17.36 -14.78 -8.39
CA ALA A 337 -16.51 -15.97 -8.37
C ALA A 337 -16.41 -16.50 -6.94
N THR A 338 -16.54 -17.82 -6.80
CA THR A 338 -16.35 -18.54 -5.54
C THR A 338 -15.14 -19.43 -5.65
N MET A 339 -14.23 -19.32 -4.68
CA MET A 339 -12.95 -20.02 -4.68
C MET A 339 -12.64 -20.58 -3.29
N PRO A 340 -12.01 -21.78 -3.21
CA PRO A 340 -11.64 -22.36 -1.94
C PRO A 340 -10.41 -21.65 -1.37
N ALA A 341 -10.50 -21.18 -0.12
CA ALA A 341 -9.34 -20.87 0.70
C ALA A 341 -9.19 -21.94 1.78
N THR A 342 -7.99 -22.13 2.29
CA THR A 342 -7.77 -23.05 3.42
C THR A 342 -7.30 -22.28 4.63
N PHE A 343 -8.03 -22.41 5.73
CA PHE A 343 -7.67 -21.86 7.02
C PHE A 343 -7.42 -23.03 7.97
N THR A 344 -6.20 -23.17 8.48
CA THR A 344 -5.85 -24.21 9.45
C THR A 344 -5.37 -23.58 10.75
N GLN A 345 -5.78 -24.17 11.86
CA GLN A 345 -5.30 -23.81 13.19
C GLN A 345 -4.70 -25.03 13.88
N SER A 346 -3.54 -24.85 14.50
CA SER A 346 -2.78 -25.90 15.21
C SER A 346 -3.57 -26.61 16.32
N ILE A 347 -4.47 -25.89 17.00
CA ILE A 347 -5.15 -26.35 18.23
C ILE A 347 -6.66 -26.59 18.06
N GLY A 348 -7.20 -26.42 16.85
CA GLY A 348 -8.58 -26.81 16.52
C GLY A 348 -9.69 -25.96 17.16
N LEU A 349 -9.40 -24.73 17.59
CA LEU A 349 -10.42 -23.80 18.07
C LEU A 349 -11.32 -23.32 16.90
N PRO A 350 -12.57 -22.90 17.18
CA PRO A 350 -13.41 -22.29 16.16
C PRO A 350 -12.76 -20.98 15.68
N MET A 351 -12.74 -20.77 14.36
CA MET A 351 -12.22 -19.56 13.74
C MET A 351 -13.34 -18.74 13.10
N THR A 352 -13.14 -17.43 13.06
CA THR A 352 -13.91 -16.49 12.24
C THR A 352 -13.06 -16.03 11.07
N TYR A 353 -13.64 -16.02 9.86
CA TYR A 353 -12.95 -15.60 8.65
C TYR A 353 -13.58 -14.34 8.07
N SER A 354 -12.77 -13.51 7.42
CA SER A 354 -13.25 -12.37 6.64
C SER A 354 -12.39 -12.15 5.42
N ALA A 355 -12.94 -11.43 4.44
CA ALA A 355 -12.23 -11.00 3.26
C ALA A 355 -12.53 -9.52 3.02
N THR A 356 -11.52 -8.78 2.60
CA THR A 356 -11.64 -7.40 2.16
C THR A 356 -10.91 -7.24 0.84
N THR A 357 -11.24 -6.22 0.07
CA THR A 357 -10.53 -5.92 -1.18
C THR A 357 -9.94 -4.52 -1.12
N SER A 358 -8.96 -4.24 -1.99
CA SER A 358 -8.36 -2.91 -2.12
C SER A 358 -9.34 -1.85 -2.63
N PHE A 359 -10.57 -2.23 -3.02
CA PHE A 359 -11.62 -1.32 -3.45
C PHE A 359 -12.91 -1.60 -2.70
N THR A 360 -13.41 -0.63 -1.95
CA THR A 360 -14.67 -0.75 -1.22
C THR A 360 -15.88 -1.06 -2.13
N SER A 361 -15.77 -0.78 -3.43
CA SER A 361 -16.78 -1.12 -4.45
C SER A 361 -16.82 -2.60 -4.86
N ILE A 362 -15.81 -3.41 -4.48
CA ILE A 362 -15.73 -4.84 -4.78
C ILE A 362 -15.92 -5.62 -3.47
N PRO A 363 -17.15 -6.05 -3.15
CA PRO A 363 -17.38 -6.85 -1.96
C PRO A 363 -16.73 -8.23 -2.09
N ALA A 364 -16.13 -8.67 -0.99
CA ALA A 364 -15.62 -10.02 -0.80
C ALA A 364 -16.14 -10.58 0.53
N GLU A 365 -16.55 -11.84 0.53
CA GLU A 365 -17.11 -12.52 1.70
C GLU A 365 -16.48 -13.91 1.84
N VAL A 366 -16.36 -14.40 3.07
CA VAL A 366 -15.92 -15.78 3.34
C VAL A 366 -17.03 -16.54 4.03
N ASN A 367 -17.39 -17.70 3.47
CA ASN A 367 -18.35 -18.59 4.09
C ASN A 367 -17.74 -19.24 5.35
N GLN A 368 -18.34 -19.01 6.51
CA GLN A 368 -17.83 -19.50 7.80
C GLN A 368 -17.78 -21.03 7.91
N THR A 369 -18.57 -21.75 7.10
CA THR A 369 -18.65 -23.22 7.13
C THR A 369 -17.80 -23.86 6.04
N THR A 370 -17.90 -23.36 4.80
CA THR A 370 -17.19 -23.97 3.65
C THR A 370 -15.79 -23.40 3.42
N GLN A 371 -15.43 -22.29 4.09
CA GLN A 371 -14.20 -21.52 3.86
C GLN A 371 -14.06 -20.97 2.43
N GLU A 372 -15.12 -21.03 1.64
CA GLU A 372 -15.12 -20.49 0.29
C GLU A 372 -15.20 -18.97 0.33
N VAL A 373 -14.33 -18.33 -0.45
CA VAL A 373 -14.29 -16.88 -0.65
C VAL A 373 -15.14 -16.56 -1.86
N THR A 374 -16.13 -15.69 -1.71
CA THR A 374 -16.95 -15.17 -2.80
C THR A 374 -16.60 -13.72 -3.05
N ILE A 375 -16.20 -13.40 -4.28
CA ILE A 375 -15.93 -12.03 -4.74
C ILE A 375 -16.99 -11.66 -5.75
N THR A 376 -17.58 -10.47 -5.63
CA THR A 376 -18.55 -9.96 -6.61
C THR A 376 -18.03 -8.69 -7.25
N VAL A 377 -17.78 -8.74 -8.56
CA VAL A 377 -17.19 -7.62 -9.29
C VAL A 377 -18.28 -6.80 -9.98
N PRO A 378 -18.35 -5.47 -9.76
CA PRO A 378 -19.27 -4.61 -10.49
C PRO A 378 -19.06 -4.68 -12.01
N SER A 379 -20.12 -4.55 -12.79
CA SER A 379 -20.04 -4.62 -14.27
C SER A 379 -19.19 -3.50 -14.91
N ALA A 380 -18.96 -2.41 -14.18
CA ALA A 380 -18.13 -1.29 -14.63
C ALA A 380 -16.66 -1.41 -14.22
N PHE A 381 -16.29 -2.44 -13.45
CA PHE A 381 -14.94 -2.60 -12.94
C PHE A 381 -14.13 -3.55 -13.83
N THR A 382 -13.00 -3.07 -14.34
CA THR A 382 -11.95 -3.86 -15.00
C THR A 382 -10.62 -3.49 -14.35
N GLY A 383 -9.71 -4.45 -14.21
CA GLY A 383 -8.40 -4.23 -13.59
C GLY A 383 -8.06 -5.22 -12.48
N LEU A 384 -6.86 -5.08 -11.93
CA LEU A 384 -6.32 -5.87 -10.85
C LEU A 384 -6.75 -5.30 -9.50
N TYR A 385 -7.06 -6.16 -8.53
CA TYR A 385 -7.36 -5.77 -7.16
C TYR A 385 -6.84 -6.81 -6.18
N ARG A 386 -6.41 -6.31 -5.01
CA ARG A 386 -5.96 -7.18 -3.92
C ARG A 386 -7.16 -7.67 -3.13
N VAL A 387 -7.10 -8.92 -2.70
CA VAL A 387 -8.03 -9.51 -1.73
C VAL A 387 -7.22 -9.91 -0.50
N THR A 388 -7.56 -9.33 0.65
CA THR A 388 -6.95 -9.64 1.94
C THR A 388 -7.90 -10.54 2.71
N LEU A 389 -7.48 -11.79 2.89
CA LEU A 389 -8.14 -12.75 3.78
C LEU A 389 -7.64 -12.53 5.19
N SER A 390 -8.53 -12.65 6.15
CA SER A 390 -8.24 -12.50 7.58
C SER A 390 -8.92 -13.61 8.36
N ALA A 391 -8.20 -14.17 9.33
CA ALA A 391 -8.71 -15.19 10.24
C ALA A 391 -8.33 -14.90 11.68
N THR A 392 -9.30 -15.05 12.56
CA THR A 392 -9.16 -14.90 14.02
C THR A 392 -9.77 -16.10 14.72
N VAL A 393 -9.34 -16.35 15.95
CA VAL A 393 -9.98 -17.34 16.82
C VAL A 393 -11.28 -16.75 17.35
N ALA A 394 -12.40 -17.43 17.13
CA ALA A 394 -13.71 -16.95 17.50
C ALA A 394 -13.82 -16.80 19.02
N GLY A 395 -14.24 -15.61 19.50
CA GLY A 395 -14.42 -15.32 20.92
C GLY A 395 -13.14 -14.95 21.67
N TRP A 396 -12.02 -14.72 20.98
CA TRP A 396 -10.74 -14.29 21.55
C TRP A 396 -10.45 -12.85 21.15
N ALA A 397 -10.84 -11.89 21.99
CA ALA A 397 -10.78 -10.46 21.67
C ALA A 397 -9.35 -9.90 21.53
N ASP A 398 -8.38 -10.45 22.27
CA ASP A 398 -7.01 -9.91 22.37
C ASP A 398 -6.02 -10.53 21.36
N VAL A 399 -6.53 -11.20 20.32
CA VAL A 399 -5.70 -11.89 19.31
C VAL A 399 -5.83 -11.15 17.98
N SER A 400 -4.72 -10.57 17.52
CA SER A 400 -4.67 -9.93 16.21
C SER A 400 -4.98 -10.95 15.10
N PRO A 401 -5.75 -10.56 14.06
CA PRO A 401 -5.99 -11.43 12.91
C PRO A 401 -4.70 -11.83 12.21
N THR A 402 -4.61 -13.10 11.83
CA THR A 402 -3.65 -13.50 10.80
C THR A 402 -4.23 -13.11 9.44
N THR A 403 -3.43 -12.49 8.58
CA THR A 403 -3.86 -12.06 7.25
C THR A 403 -3.02 -12.71 6.15
N ALA A 404 -3.65 -13.00 5.01
CA ALA A 404 -2.95 -13.39 3.78
C ALA A 404 -3.60 -12.74 2.57
N ASP A 405 -2.77 -12.31 1.64
CA ASP A 405 -3.20 -11.61 0.43
C ASP A 405 -3.14 -12.54 -0.79
N PHE A 406 -4.08 -12.37 -1.71
CA PHE A 406 -3.94 -12.81 -3.09
C PHE A 406 -4.51 -11.79 -4.05
N MET A 407 -4.12 -11.90 -5.31
CA MET A 407 -4.59 -10.99 -6.36
C MET A 407 -5.75 -11.63 -7.12
N ALA A 408 -6.76 -10.82 -7.42
CA ALA A 408 -7.80 -11.16 -8.36
C ALA A 408 -7.86 -10.07 -9.44
N TYR A 409 -8.25 -10.43 -10.64
CA TYR A 409 -8.37 -9.48 -11.74
C TYR A 409 -9.72 -9.65 -12.43
N SER A 410 -10.22 -8.54 -12.97
CA SER A 410 -11.41 -8.54 -13.79
C SER A 410 -11.07 -8.03 -15.18
N GLN A 411 -11.28 -8.89 -16.18
CA GLN A 411 -11.06 -8.56 -17.58
C GLN A 411 -12.37 -8.56 -18.35
N ASN A 412 -12.58 -7.54 -19.18
CA ASN A 412 -13.64 -7.52 -20.17
C ASN A 412 -13.26 -8.47 -21.32
N PRO A 413 -14.19 -9.28 -21.88
CA PRO A 413 -13.96 -10.10 -23.07
C PRO A 413 -13.30 -9.38 -24.27
N ASP A 414 -13.38 -8.06 -24.34
CA ASP A 414 -12.79 -7.22 -25.39
C ASP A 414 -11.33 -6.75 -25.11
N ASP A 415 -10.75 -7.14 -23.97
CA ASP A 415 -9.39 -6.78 -23.53
C ASP A 415 -8.28 -7.48 -24.37
N PRO A 416 -7.03 -6.97 -24.39
CA PRO A 416 -5.92 -7.59 -25.09
C PRO A 416 -5.74 -9.07 -24.71
N GLN A 417 -5.86 -9.96 -25.69
CA GLN A 417 -5.72 -11.40 -25.47
C GLN A 417 -4.28 -11.86 -25.73
N LEU A 418 -3.81 -12.80 -24.92
CA LEU A 418 -2.55 -13.51 -25.18
C LEU A 418 -2.65 -14.23 -26.53
N GLN A 419 -1.78 -13.88 -27.48
CA GLN A 419 -1.70 -14.58 -28.76
C GLN A 419 -0.69 -15.71 -28.75
N GLY A 420 0.44 -15.49 -28.07
CA GLY A 420 1.53 -16.45 -28.01
C GLY A 420 2.62 -15.99 -27.04
N ASN A 421 3.47 -16.93 -26.68
CA ASN A 421 4.59 -16.76 -25.76
C ASN A 421 5.86 -17.39 -26.34
N ILE A 422 7.02 -16.90 -25.89
CA ILE A 422 8.34 -17.40 -26.23
C ILE A 422 9.07 -17.76 -24.95
N ASP A 423 9.13 -19.06 -24.63
CA ASP A 423 9.75 -19.54 -23.38
C ASP A 423 11.27 -19.81 -23.52
N ASP A 424 11.83 -19.70 -24.73
CA ASP A 424 13.23 -20.09 -25.06
C ASP A 424 14.21 -18.89 -25.11
N THR A 425 13.93 -17.80 -24.38
CA THR A 425 14.99 -16.84 -24.11
C THR A 425 15.83 -17.40 -22.97
N THR A 426 16.97 -18.01 -23.28
CA THR A 426 17.92 -18.49 -22.26
C THR A 426 18.59 -17.31 -21.53
N GLY A 427 17.82 -16.51 -20.77
CA GLY A 427 18.25 -15.27 -20.12
C GLY A 427 17.12 -14.25 -19.93
N LYS A 428 17.33 -13.26 -19.05
CA LYS A 428 16.37 -12.17 -18.79
C LYS A 428 16.16 -11.30 -20.05
N SER A 429 14.91 -11.07 -20.43
CA SER A 429 14.58 -10.15 -21.53
C SER A 429 14.33 -8.72 -21.01
N TYR A 430 15.07 -7.75 -21.55
CA TYR A 430 15.07 -6.34 -21.09
C TYR A 430 14.40 -5.35 -22.04
N LYS A 431 14.46 -5.60 -23.35
CA LYS A 431 13.84 -4.75 -24.37
C LYS A 431 13.56 -5.53 -25.63
N VAL A 432 12.47 -5.18 -26.31
CA VAL A 432 12.16 -5.66 -27.66
C VAL A 432 11.94 -4.51 -28.62
N VAL A 433 12.46 -4.63 -29.84
CA VAL A 433 12.23 -3.68 -30.93
C VAL A 433 11.79 -4.42 -32.20
N GLY A 434 10.83 -3.84 -32.92
CA GLY A 434 10.35 -4.36 -34.21
C GLY A 434 11.26 -3.95 -35.37
N TYR A 435 11.50 -4.88 -36.30
CA TYR A 435 12.16 -4.64 -37.57
C TYR A 435 11.46 -5.44 -38.69
N GLY A 436 10.47 -4.81 -39.32
CA GLY A 436 9.56 -5.50 -40.23
C GLY A 436 8.75 -6.57 -39.48
N GLN A 437 8.80 -7.82 -39.97
CA GLN A 437 8.17 -8.98 -39.31
C GLN A 437 8.99 -9.59 -38.17
N TYR A 438 10.16 -9.03 -37.88
CA TYR A 438 11.09 -9.60 -36.90
C TYR A 438 11.08 -8.81 -35.60
N ALA A 439 11.10 -9.52 -34.47
CA ALA A 439 11.32 -8.97 -33.14
C ALA A 439 12.78 -9.19 -32.74
N LEU A 440 13.51 -8.12 -32.46
CA LEU A 440 14.86 -8.18 -31.91
C LEU A 440 14.76 -7.96 -30.40
N VAL A 441 15.20 -8.93 -29.62
CA VAL A 441 15.09 -8.96 -28.16
C VAL A 441 16.48 -8.87 -27.54
N ALA A 442 16.65 -7.92 -26.62
CA ALA A 442 17.80 -7.84 -25.73
C ALA A 442 17.58 -8.86 -24.59
N ALA A 443 18.12 -10.06 -24.77
CA ALA A 443 17.84 -11.22 -23.92
C ALA A 443 18.95 -11.47 -22.87
N GLY A 444 19.48 -10.40 -22.29
CA GLY A 444 20.46 -10.48 -21.21
C GLY A 444 21.71 -11.23 -21.64
N THR A 445 22.10 -12.27 -20.91
CA THR A 445 23.28 -13.09 -21.22
C THR A 445 23.17 -13.90 -22.51
N ALA A 446 21.95 -14.08 -23.06
CA ALA A 446 21.79 -14.67 -24.39
C ALA A 446 22.19 -13.71 -25.52
N GLY A 447 22.42 -12.44 -25.21
CA GLY A 447 22.74 -11.39 -26.18
C GLY A 447 21.48 -10.89 -26.90
N VAL A 448 21.60 -10.64 -28.21
CA VAL A 448 20.47 -10.23 -29.06
C VAL A 448 19.89 -11.44 -29.78
N VAL A 449 18.62 -11.72 -29.53
CA VAL A 449 17.88 -12.82 -30.17
C VAL A 449 16.86 -12.24 -31.15
N VAL A 450 16.76 -12.83 -32.34
CA VAL A 450 15.82 -12.41 -33.38
C VAL A 450 14.75 -13.48 -33.56
N TYR A 451 13.50 -13.08 -33.48
CA TYR A 451 12.34 -13.92 -33.72
C TYR A 451 11.57 -13.43 -34.96
N ASP A 452 11.19 -14.35 -35.84
CA ASP A 452 10.15 -14.11 -36.84
C ASP A 452 8.78 -14.22 -36.15
N VAL A 453 8.04 -13.12 -36.13
CA VAL A 453 6.72 -13.03 -35.49
C VAL A 453 5.60 -12.86 -36.53
N SER A 454 5.84 -13.24 -37.78
CA SER A 454 4.82 -13.26 -38.84
C SER A 454 3.59 -14.10 -38.46
N ASN A 455 3.78 -15.14 -37.66
CA ASN A 455 2.71 -15.82 -36.94
C ASN A 455 2.84 -15.54 -35.42
N PRO A 456 2.07 -14.60 -34.84
CA PRO A 456 2.23 -14.20 -33.45
C PRO A 456 1.83 -15.27 -32.44
N SER A 457 1.05 -16.28 -32.84
CA SER A 457 0.75 -17.43 -31.97
C SER A 457 1.79 -18.54 -32.03
N ASN A 458 2.75 -18.44 -32.95
CA ASN A 458 3.88 -19.37 -33.04
C ASN A 458 5.12 -18.65 -33.58
N PRO A 459 5.68 -17.72 -32.79
CA PRO A 459 6.93 -17.03 -33.14
C PRO A 459 8.11 -18.00 -33.22
N VAL A 460 9.03 -17.75 -34.17
CA VAL A 460 10.16 -18.65 -34.44
C VAL A 460 11.49 -17.92 -34.28
N LYS A 461 12.40 -18.46 -33.48
CA LYS A 461 13.77 -17.94 -33.37
C LYS A 461 14.52 -18.15 -34.68
N VAL A 462 15.03 -17.06 -35.28
CA VAL A 462 15.73 -17.09 -36.58
C VAL A 462 17.19 -16.70 -36.51
N SER A 463 17.61 -15.94 -35.50
CA SER A 463 19.01 -15.53 -35.37
C SER A 463 19.38 -15.23 -33.91
N THR A 464 20.67 -15.27 -33.60
CA THR A 464 21.20 -14.87 -32.28
C THR A 464 22.60 -14.33 -32.43
N TYR A 465 22.87 -13.23 -31.75
CA TYR A 465 24.20 -12.67 -31.55
C TYR A 465 24.50 -12.69 -30.05
N SER A 466 25.63 -13.28 -29.66
CA SER A 466 26.15 -13.17 -28.30
C SER A 466 27.66 -12.95 -28.39
N ALA A 467 28.15 -11.94 -27.67
CA ALA A 467 29.58 -11.73 -27.50
C ALA A 467 30.27 -12.80 -26.63
N GLY A 468 29.48 -13.64 -25.93
CA GLY A 468 29.93 -14.60 -24.93
C GLY A 468 30.32 -13.95 -23.60
N GLY A 469 30.38 -14.73 -22.51
CA GLY A 469 30.70 -14.23 -21.17
C GLY A 469 29.47 -13.84 -20.36
N ASN A 470 29.66 -12.97 -19.36
CA ASN A 470 28.61 -12.52 -18.43
C ASN A 470 28.05 -11.13 -18.79
N ASP A 471 28.35 -10.62 -19.99
CA ASP A 471 27.82 -9.34 -20.47
C ASP A 471 26.34 -9.50 -20.85
N GLU A 472 25.50 -8.56 -20.40
CA GLU A 472 24.05 -8.63 -20.61
C GLU A 472 23.62 -7.57 -21.63
N ALA A 473 22.95 -7.99 -22.71
CA ALA A 473 22.28 -7.08 -23.62
C ALA A 473 21.02 -6.51 -22.95
N ARG A 474 20.98 -5.19 -22.71
CA ARG A 474 19.88 -4.53 -21.98
C ARG A 474 19.02 -3.61 -22.84
N ASP A 475 19.61 -2.98 -23.86
CA ASP A 475 18.92 -2.02 -24.72
C ASP A 475 19.31 -2.21 -26.19
N ILE A 476 18.37 -1.94 -27.08
CA ILE A 476 18.54 -1.97 -28.54
C ILE A 476 17.91 -0.72 -29.15
N GLN A 477 18.64 -0.07 -30.06
CA GLN A 477 18.18 1.03 -30.89
C GLN A 477 18.53 0.75 -32.35
N ILE A 478 17.58 0.96 -33.27
CA ILE A 478 17.79 0.69 -34.70
C ILE A 478 17.93 1.99 -35.47
N VAL A 479 18.98 2.11 -36.28
CA VAL A 479 19.15 3.18 -37.27
C VAL A 479 19.45 2.57 -38.63
N GLY A 480 18.47 2.64 -39.54
CA GLY A 480 18.57 2.00 -40.85
C GLY A 480 18.73 0.49 -40.71
N THR A 481 19.83 -0.05 -41.23
CA THR A 481 20.15 -1.49 -41.17
C THR A 481 21.13 -1.84 -40.05
N THR A 482 21.31 -0.96 -39.06
CA THR A 482 22.23 -1.18 -37.94
C THR A 482 21.46 -1.17 -36.62
N ALA A 483 21.62 -2.23 -35.83
CA ALA A 483 21.18 -2.26 -34.43
C ALA A 483 22.35 -1.87 -33.53
N TYR A 484 22.11 -0.93 -32.63
CA TYR A 484 23.04 -0.54 -31.59
C TYR A 484 22.56 -1.10 -30.26
N VAL A 485 23.46 -1.72 -29.52
CA VAL A 485 23.14 -2.54 -28.34
C VAL A 485 23.98 -2.09 -27.17
N CYS A 486 23.35 -1.90 -26.02
CA CYS A 486 24.04 -1.74 -24.73
C CYS A 486 24.25 -3.13 -24.11
N GLU A 487 25.50 -3.56 -24.01
CA GLU A 487 25.89 -4.82 -23.38
C GLU A 487 26.69 -4.52 -22.11
N THR A 488 26.05 -4.41 -20.94
CA THR A 488 26.66 -4.02 -19.64
C THR A 488 28.18 -3.70 -19.65
N SER A 489 29.03 -4.66 -19.28
CA SER A 489 30.51 -4.51 -19.30
C SER A 489 31.13 -4.70 -20.69
N GLY A 490 30.39 -5.24 -21.66
CA GLY A 490 30.75 -5.34 -23.07
C GLY A 490 30.73 -3.99 -23.82
N GLY A 491 30.09 -2.96 -23.25
CA GLY A 491 30.03 -1.60 -23.75
C GLY A 491 28.92 -1.37 -24.77
N PHE A 492 29.22 -0.59 -25.82
CA PHE A 492 28.27 -0.23 -26.87
C PHE A 492 28.62 -0.92 -28.18
N VAL A 493 27.70 -1.75 -28.69
CA VAL A 493 27.93 -2.67 -29.81
C VAL A 493 27.08 -2.27 -31.01
N ALA A 494 27.65 -2.34 -32.21
CA ALA A 494 26.93 -2.19 -33.46
C ALA A 494 26.82 -3.53 -34.19
N LEU A 495 25.61 -3.88 -34.62
CA LEU A 495 25.26 -5.10 -35.35
C LEU A 495 24.62 -4.74 -36.70
N ASN A 496 25.01 -5.46 -37.75
CA ASN A 496 24.35 -5.39 -39.03
C ASN A 496 23.11 -6.29 -39.01
N ILE A 497 21.96 -5.69 -39.30
CA ILE A 497 20.65 -6.36 -39.34
C ILE A 497 20.01 -6.27 -40.74
N SER A 498 20.80 -6.02 -41.78
CA SER A 498 20.30 -6.04 -43.17
C SER A 498 19.70 -7.39 -43.57
N ASP A 499 20.19 -8.47 -42.95
CA ASP A 499 19.60 -9.80 -42.99
C ASP A 499 19.27 -10.24 -41.55
N PRO A 500 18.01 -10.12 -41.11
CA PRO A 500 17.60 -10.47 -39.75
C PRO A 500 17.76 -11.96 -39.41
N THR A 501 17.90 -12.84 -40.40
CA THR A 501 18.15 -14.27 -40.18
C THR A 501 19.63 -14.54 -39.89
N ASN A 502 20.52 -13.59 -40.20
CA ASN A 502 21.95 -13.70 -40.01
C ASN A 502 22.55 -12.36 -39.57
N ILE A 503 22.28 -11.98 -38.32
CA ILE A 503 22.81 -10.74 -37.75
C ILE A 503 24.33 -10.83 -37.54
N GLN A 504 25.06 -9.76 -37.87
CA GLN A 504 26.52 -9.78 -37.86
C GLN A 504 27.10 -8.66 -36.99
N PHE A 505 28.12 -9.00 -36.20
CA PHE A 505 28.90 -8.00 -35.48
C PHE A 505 29.61 -7.04 -36.43
N ILE A 506 29.49 -5.73 -36.17
CA ILE A 506 30.22 -4.69 -36.90
C ILE A 506 31.39 -4.19 -36.07
N SER A 507 31.11 -3.59 -34.91
CA SER A 507 32.14 -3.05 -34.03
C SER A 507 31.63 -2.92 -32.58
N ARG A 508 32.55 -2.66 -31.66
CA ARG A 508 32.26 -2.37 -30.26
C ARG A 508 33.10 -1.22 -29.75
N VAL A 509 32.57 -0.48 -28.80
CA VAL A 509 33.28 0.58 -28.09
C VAL A 509 33.09 0.37 -26.60
N ALA A 510 34.20 0.27 -25.88
CA ALA A 510 34.18 0.18 -24.43
C ALA A 510 33.69 1.50 -23.83
N THR A 511 32.76 1.41 -22.88
CA THR A 511 32.35 2.50 -22.02
C THR A 511 33.14 2.45 -20.71
N SER A 512 33.23 3.57 -19.99
CA SER A 512 33.97 3.65 -18.72
C SER A 512 33.26 2.95 -17.55
N SER A 513 32.00 2.56 -17.73
CA SER A 513 31.17 1.77 -16.81
C SER A 513 30.07 1.06 -17.60
N ALA A 514 29.20 0.31 -16.94
CA ALA A 514 28.19 -0.54 -17.56
C ALA A 514 27.21 0.25 -18.44
N ALA A 515 27.13 -0.08 -19.73
CA ALA A 515 26.15 0.50 -20.65
C ALA A 515 24.78 -0.14 -20.40
N VAL A 516 23.76 0.67 -20.09
CA VAL A 516 22.42 0.16 -19.72
C VAL A 516 21.34 0.53 -20.74
N THR A 517 21.31 1.77 -21.20
CA THR A 517 20.33 2.28 -22.17
C THR A 517 20.98 3.33 -23.08
N SER A 518 20.36 3.61 -24.21
CA SER A 518 20.86 4.53 -25.20
C SER A 518 19.75 5.27 -25.91
N ALA A 519 20.06 6.51 -26.31
CA ALA A 519 19.25 7.27 -27.24
C ALA A 519 20.12 7.85 -28.35
N ILE A 520 19.64 7.74 -29.59
CA ILE A 520 20.42 8.07 -30.78
C ILE A 520 19.86 9.29 -31.49
N ASP A 521 20.69 10.33 -31.65
CA ASP A 521 20.40 11.41 -32.59
C ASP A 521 20.90 11.00 -33.98
N ALA A 522 19.98 10.50 -34.80
CA ALA A 522 20.25 10.06 -36.16
C ALA A 522 20.68 11.22 -37.09
N LYS A 523 20.38 12.49 -36.75
CA LYS A 523 20.78 13.65 -37.57
C LYS A 523 22.23 14.02 -37.36
N THR A 524 22.70 13.94 -36.12
CA THR A 524 24.10 14.25 -35.78
C THR A 524 24.98 13.01 -35.75
N HIS A 525 24.40 11.81 -35.90
CA HIS A 525 25.07 10.52 -35.77
C HIS A 525 25.81 10.37 -34.44
N ILE A 526 25.11 10.67 -33.34
CA ILE A 526 25.64 10.51 -31.99
C ILE A 526 24.69 9.65 -31.16
N ALA A 527 25.26 8.66 -30.48
CA ALA A 527 24.59 7.90 -29.44
C ALA A 527 24.93 8.50 -28.08
N TYR A 528 23.91 8.72 -27.26
CA TYR A 528 24.02 9.09 -25.86
C TYR A 528 23.70 7.84 -25.04
N VAL A 529 24.71 7.30 -24.36
CA VAL A 529 24.63 6.03 -23.65
C VAL A 529 24.63 6.28 -22.15
N ALA A 530 23.59 5.84 -21.46
CA ALA A 530 23.56 5.77 -20.00
C ALA A 530 24.56 4.70 -19.54
N THR A 531 25.51 5.11 -18.70
CA THR A 531 26.62 4.25 -18.25
C THR A 531 26.59 4.02 -16.74
N TRP A 532 25.40 3.87 -16.18
CA TRP A 532 25.14 3.65 -14.76
C TRP A 532 25.90 4.64 -13.86
N THR A 533 27.01 4.22 -13.26
CA THR A 533 27.82 5.04 -12.34
C THR A 533 28.71 6.09 -13.01
N ALA A 534 28.94 6.02 -14.34
CA ALA A 534 29.80 6.96 -15.05
C ALA A 534 29.04 8.13 -15.71
N GLY A 535 27.71 8.19 -15.57
CA GLY A 535 26.90 9.23 -16.18
C GLY A 535 26.51 8.91 -17.62
N VAL A 536 26.59 9.89 -18.53
CA VAL A 536 26.23 9.74 -19.95
C VAL A 536 27.48 9.76 -20.83
N THR A 537 27.68 8.72 -21.63
CA THR A 537 28.78 8.63 -22.61
C THR A 537 28.28 8.99 -24.01
N GLU A 538 28.94 9.96 -24.65
CA GLU A 538 28.66 10.36 -26.02
C GLU A 538 29.55 9.59 -27.00
N ILE A 539 28.95 8.92 -27.97
CA ILE A 539 29.64 8.08 -28.95
C ILE A 539 29.28 8.56 -30.36
N ASN A 540 30.30 8.83 -31.18
CA ASN A 540 30.11 9.10 -32.60
C ASN A 540 29.88 7.79 -33.35
N ILE A 541 28.72 7.71 -34.02
CA ILE A 541 28.26 6.53 -34.78
C ILE A 541 28.19 6.79 -36.28
N THR A 542 28.81 7.88 -36.77
CA THR A 542 28.82 8.23 -38.21
C THR A 542 29.33 7.08 -39.07
N ASN A 543 30.33 6.34 -38.58
CA ASN A 543 30.78 5.10 -39.18
C ASN A 543 30.58 3.94 -38.17
N PRO A 544 29.55 3.09 -38.35
CA PRO A 544 29.29 1.97 -37.45
C PRO A 544 30.45 0.98 -37.33
N ALA A 545 31.34 0.90 -38.33
CA ALA A 545 32.54 0.06 -38.30
C ALA A 545 33.71 0.68 -37.50
N ALA A 546 33.63 1.97 -37.18
CA ALA A 546 34.67 2.71 -36.48
C ALA A 546 34.05 3.76 -35.53
N MET A 547 33.20 3.28 -34.62
CA MET A 547 32.60 4.13 -33.58
C MET A 547 33.69 4.67 -32.63
N THR A 548 33.49 5.88 -32.09
CA THR A 548 34.46 6.50 -31.17
C THR A 548 33.77 7.17 -30.00
N VAL A 549 34.28 6.96 -28.78
CA VAL A 549 33.86 7.74 -27.61
C VAL A 549 34.34 9.18 -27.80
N LEU A 550 33.40 10.12 -27.78
CA LEU A 550 33.71 11.55 -27.78
C LEU A 550 34.10 12.00 -26.37
N ARG A 551 33.30 11.60 -25.37
CA ARG A 551 33.51 11.90 -23.94
C ARG A 551 32.47 11.20 -23.07
N THR A 552 32.73 11.19 -21.77
CA THR A 552 31.79 10.79 -20.73
C THR A 552 31.50 11.96 -19.81
N LEU A 553 30.21 12.16 -19.51
CA LEU A 553 29.69 13.33 -18.83
C LEU A 553 29.04 12.89 -17.52
N GLN A 554 29.73 13.17 -16.42
CA GLN A 554 29.28 12.80 -15.07
C GLN A 554 28.94 14.02 -14.21
N THR A 555 29.64 15.14 -14.38
CA THR A 555 29.46 16.32 -13.53
C THR A 555 29.32 17.61 -14.33
N TRP A 556 28.41 18.50 -13.89
CA TRP A 556 28.27 19.86 -14.42
C TRP A 556 28.01 20.85 -13.30
N GLY A 557 28.97 21.75 -13.06
CA GLY A 557 28.75 22.88 -12.15
C GLY A 557 28.41 22.49 -10.70
N GLY A 558 28.94 21.37 -10.21
CA GLY A 558 28.71 20.86 -8.85
C GLY A 558 27.57 19.85 -8.72
N PHE A 559 26.76 19.65 -9.77
CA PHE A 559 25.79 18.54 -9.86
C PHE A 559 26.48 17.30 -10.43
N SER A 560 26.30 16.14 -9.80
CA SER A 560 26.86 14.85 -10.25
C SER A 560 25.74 13.88 -10.57
N LEU A 561 25.79 13.31 -11.76
CA LEU A 561 25.00 12.13 -12.09
C LEU A 561 25.55 10.95 -11.30
N THR A 562 24.69 10.26 -10.57
CA THR A 562 25.10 9.19 -9.65
C THR A 562 24.75 7.82 -10.22
N TYR A 563 23.49 7.61 -10.61
CA TYR A 563 23.00 6.35 -11.17
C TYR A 563 22.11 6.62 -12.38
N VAL A 564 22.74 6.74 -13.56
CA VAL A 564 22.00 6.97 -14.79
C VAL A 564 21.43 5.67 -15.32
N VAL A 565 20.10 5.59 -15.35
CA VAL A 565 19.37 4.37 -15.72
C VAL A 565 18.70 4.49 -17.08
N ASP A 566 18.30 5.69 -17.49
CA ASP A 566 17.61 5.89 -18.76
C ASP A 566 17.82 7.25 -19.41
N ILE A 567 17.61 7.32 -20.73
CA ILE A 567 17.80 8.53 -21.54
C ILE A 567 16.83 8.58 -22.73
N ALA A 568 16.19 9.74 -22.93
CA ALA A 568 15.33 10.01 -24.08
C ALA A 568 15.64 11.37 -24.72
N LEU A 569 15.35 11.54 -26.02
CA LEU A 569 15.68 12.76 -26.78
C LEU A 569 14.43 13.53 -27.24
N LYS A 570 14.50 14.86 -27.19
CA LYS A 570 13.58 15.74 -27.90
C LYS A 570 14.29 16.93 -28.53
N GLY A 571 14.39 16.90 -29.86
CA GLY A 571 15.00 17.99 -30.63
C GLY A 571 16.45 18.23 -30.16
N LYS A 572 16.69 19.36 -29.49
CA LYS A 572 18.02 19.75 -29.01
C LYS A 572 18.27 19.45 -27.52
N TYR A 573 17.44 18.61 -26.92
CA TYR A 573 17.49 18.25 -25.50
C TYR A 573 17.52 16.73 -25.30
N ALA A 574 18.24 16.31 -24.27
CA ALA A 574 18.20 14.95 -23.74
C ALA A 574 17.67 14.98 -22.30
N PHE A 575 16.78 14.06 -21.97
CA PHE A 575 16.21 13.84 -20.64
C PHE A 575 16.87 12.58 -20.07
N VAL A 576 17.48 12.69 -18.90
CA VAL A 576 18.33 11.66 -18.33
C VAL A 576 17.81 11.32 -16.95
N CYS A 577 17.40 10.07 -16.74
CA CYS A 577 17.00 9.57 -15.42
C CYS A 577 18.22 9.28 -14.58
N ASP A 578 18.37 10.02 -13.48
CA ASP A 578 19.29 9.70 -12.39
C ASP A 578 18.47 9.19 -11.21
N SER A 579 18.56 7.90 -10.91
CA SER A 579 17.72 7.29 -9.88
C SER A 579 18.02 7.81 -8.46
N ALA A 580 19.11 8.56 -8.26
CA ALA A 580 19.41 9.26 -7.02
C ALA A 580 18.93 10.74 -6.97
N GLY A 581 18.51 11.32 -8.10
CA GLY A 581 18.38 12.79 -8.23
C GLY A 581 17.27 13.31 -9.16
N GLY A 582 16.42 12.44 -9.72
CA GLY A 582 15.32 12.83 -10.61
C GLY A 582 15.73 12.82 -12.10
N VAL A 583 15.14 13.71 -12.89
CA VAL A 583 15.41 13.84 -14.33
C VAL A 583 16.30 15.05 -14.61
N ALA A 584 17.48 14.82 -15.19
CA ALA A 584 18.37 15.86 -15.68
C ALA A 584 18.10 16.20 -17.16
N VAL A 585 18.02 17.49 -17.49
CA VAL A 585 17.80 17.97 -18.87
C VAL A 585 19.09 18.56 -19.41
N LEU A 586 19.66 17.89 -20.41
CA LEU A 586 20.88 18.31 -21.10
C LEU A 586 20.55 19.02 -22.40
N SER A 587 21.26 20.08 -22.74
CA SER A 587 21.23 20.65 -24.09
C SER A 587 22.27 19.94 -24.95
N ILE A 588 21.78 19.31 -26.03
CA ILE A 588 22.59 18.62 -27.04
C ILE A 588 22.67 19.40 -28.36
N ALA A 589 22.23 20.66 -28.38
CA ALA A 589 22.23 21.53 -29.56
C ALA A 589 23.60 21.66 -30.23
N ASN A 590 24.67 21.56 -29.43
CA ASN A 590 26.03 21.45 -29.92
C ASN A 590 26.65 20.21 -29.25
N PRO A 591 26.79 19.11 -29.98
CA PRO A 591 27.34 17.88 -29.41
C PRO A 591 28.82 17.95 -29.02
N ALA A 592 29.53 19.05 -29.30
CA ALA A 592 30.86 19.31 -28.74
C ALA A 592 30.80 20.10 -27.41
N LYS A 593 29.62 20.62 -27.03
CA LYS A 593 29.40 21.48 -25.86
C LYS A 593 28.09 21.11 -25.12
N THR A 594 27.83 19.82 -24.96
CA THR A 594 26.70 19.34 -24.16
C THR A 594 26.81 19.86 -22.73
N LYS A 595 25.69 20.37 -22.22
CA LYS A 595 25.65 20.96 -20.88
C LYS A 595 24.33 20.66 -20.19
N LEU A 596 24.39 20.50 -18.88
CA LEU A 596 23.21 20.53 -18.03
C LEU A 596 22.52 21.89 -18.16
N VAL A 597 21.20 21.88 -18.33
CA VAL A 597 20.38 23.09 -18.37
C VAL A 597 19.51 23.24 -17.14
N THR A 598 18.88 22.14 -16.72
CA THR A 598 18.07 22.09 -15.50
C THR A 598 17.97 20.65 -15.01
N THR A 599 17.53 20.48 -13.76
CA THR A 599 17.08 19.21 -13.21
C THR A 599 15.63 19.33 -12.80
N PHE A 600 14.97 18.21 -12.61
CA PHE A 600 13.59 18.11 -12.19
C PHE A 600 13.42 16.92 -11.24
N GLY A 601 12.90 17.17 -10.04
CA GLY A 601 12.59 16.11 -9.08
C GLY A 601 11.19 15.56 -9.33
N THR A 602 11.05 14.25 -9.42
CA THR A 602 9.77 13.60 -9.77
C THR A 602 8.98 13.14 -8.53
N GLY A 603 9.60 13.21 -7.35
CA GLY A 603 9.02 12.81 -6.06
C GLY A 603 9.61 11.51 -5.54
N ASP A 604 9.94 10.60 -6.45
CA ASP A 604 10.53 9.29 -6.20
C ASP A 604 11.73 9.01 -7.13
N GLN A 605 12.21 7.75 -7.14
CA GLN A 605 13.33 7.32 -7.98
C GLN A 605 12.86 7.03 -9.41
N PRO A 606 13.24 7.83 -10.43
CA PRO A 606 12.84 7.55 -11.80
C PRO A 606 13.68 6.44 -12.42
N TRP A 607 13.01 5.47 -13.03
CA TRP A 607 13.62 4.31 -13.67
C TRP A 607 13.63 4.41 -15.20
N ASN A 608 12.67 5.12 -15.80
CA ASN A 608 12.53 5.24 -17.25
C ASN A 608 11.87 6.56 -17.67
N VAL A 609 12.24 7.04 -18.85
CA VAL A 609 11.67 8.21 -19.51
C VAL A 609 11.31 7.90 -20.96
N GLU A 610 10.12 8.29 -21.39
CA GLU A 610 9.68 8.17 -22.78
C GLU A 610 9.14 9.51 -23.30
N VAL A 611 9.56 9.90 -24.51
CA VAL A 611 9.16 11.17 -25.13
C VAL A 611 8.19 10.91 -26.28
N VAL A 612 6.96 11.41 -26.15
CA VAL A 612 5.97 11.38 -27.23
C VAL A 612 5.46 12.80 -27.53
N GLY A 613 5.88 13.34 -28.67
CA GLY A 613 5.51 14.68 -29.11
C GLY A 613 5.91 15.76 -28.11
N ASN A 614 4.92 16.39 -27.47
CA ASN A 614 5.13 17.41 -26.44
C ASN A 614 5.04 16.91 -25.00
N ARG A 615 5.01 15.60 -24.79
CA ARG A 615 4.89 14.98 -23.47
C ARG A 615 6.14 14.16 -23.14
N LEU A 616 6.56 14.24 -21.88
CA LEU A 616 7.53 13.34 -21.26
C LEU A 616 6.76 12.47 -20.28
N TYR A 617 6.85 11.15 -20.44
CA TYR A 617 6.36 10.18 -19.48
C TYR A 617 7.52 9.69 -18.63
N VAL A 618 7.30 9.57 -17.33
CA VAL A 618 8.31 9.12 -16.36
C VAL A 618 7.72 8.02 -15.52
N ALA A 619 8.43 6.89 -15.43
CA ALA A 619 8.11 5.81 -14.50
C ALA A 619 8.99 5.97 -13.23
N ASP A 620 8.36 6.24 -12.09
CA ASP A 620 9.04 6.54 -10.82
C ASP A 620 8.31 5.97 -9.60
N GLN A 621 7.95 4.69 -9.64
CA GLN A 621 6.88 4.06 -8.82
C GLN A 621 5.47 4.40 -9.31
N SER A 622 5.27 5.59 -9.89
CA SER A 622 4.04 5.99 -10.58
C SER A 622 4.30 6.21 -12.08
N LEU A 623 3.24 6.37 -12.88
CA LEU A 623 3.37 6.94 -14.23
C LEU A 623 3.02 8.42 -14.18
N GLN A 624 4.00 9.29 -14.41
CA GLN A 624 3.81 10.73 -14.46
C GLN A 624 3.97 11.27 -15.88
N CYS A 625 3.19 12.30 -16.23
CA CYS A 625 3.30 12.99 -17.52
C CYS A 625 3.58 14.48 -17.35
N TYR A 626 4.52 14.98 -18.14
CA TYR A 626 4.96 16.37 -18.13
C TYR A 626 4.81 17.02 -19.51
N ASP A 627 4.37 18.28 -19.52
CA ASP A 627 4.46 19.14 -20.69
C ASP A 627 5.91 19.60 -20.87
N ILE A 628 6.49 19.19 -21.99
CA ILE A 628 7.84 19.54 -22.42
C ILE A 628 7.83 20.42 -23.68
N THR A 629 6.78 21.19 -23.91
CA THR A 629 6.75 22.27 -24.92
C THR A 629 7.87 23.28 -24.65
N ASN A 630 8.14 23.55 -23.37
CA ASN A 630 9.35 24.23 -22.91
C ASN A 630 10.16 23.32 -21.96
N PRO A 631 11.17 22.58 -22.45
CA PRO A 631 11.98 21.67 -21.64
C PRO A 631 12.75 22.32 -20.47
N LEU A 632 12.82 23.66 -20.44
CA LEU A 632 13.47 24.40 -19.35
C LEU A 632 12.51 24.76 -18.22
N LYS A 633 11.20 24.58 -18.45
CA LYS A 633 10.11 24.86 -17.52
C LYS A 633 9.03 23.81 -17.73
N MET A 634 9.38 22.56 -17.44
CA MET A 634 8.45 21.45 -17.53
C MET A 634 7.31 21.65 -16.53
N LYS A 635 6.10 21.20 -16.88
CA LYS A 635 4.93 21.26 -16.00
C LYS A 635 4.34 19.87 -15.88
N VAL A 636 3.98 19.48 -14.67
CA VAL A 636 3.17 18.26 -14.44
C VAL A 636 1.82 18.47 -15.14
N LEU A 637 1.46 17.53 -16.01
CA LEU A 637 0.12 17.45 -16.61
C LEU A 637 -0.80 16.55 -15.78
N GLY A 638 -0.23 15.52 -15.16
CA GLY A 638 -0.90 14.62 -14.22
C GLY A 638 -0.10 13.31 -14.10
N GLY A 639 -0.67 12.35 -13.39
CA GLY A 639 -0.06 11.05 -13.20
C GLY A 639 -1.02 10.09 -12.49
N ILE A 640 -0.67 8.81 -12.51
CA ILE A 640 -1.40 7.74 -11.86
C ILE A 640 -0.44 6.93 -11.00
N TYR A 641 -0.81 6.72 -9.74
CA TYR A 641 -0.04 5.90 -8.81
C TYR A 641 -0.15 4.43 -9.23
N MET A 642 0.98 3.73 -9.20
CA MET A 642 1.10 2.34 -9.64
C MET A 642 1.93 1.56 -8.62
N SER A 643 1.82 0.23 -8.62
CA SER A 643 2.60 -0.66 -7.78
C SER A 643 4.02 -0.83 -8.32
N GLY A 644 4.83 0.23 -8.20
CA GLY A 644 6.22 0.19 -8.63
C GLY A 644 6.36 0.20 -10.15
N ALA A 645 5.97 1.29 -10.82
CA ALA A 645 6.24 1.46 -12.25
C ALA A 645 7.74 1.62 -12.54
N TRP A 646 8.31 0.74 -13.38
CA TRP A 646 9.75 0.73 -13.68
C TRP A 646 10.06 1.14 -15.13
N GLN A 647 9.19 0.80 -16.08
CA GLN A 647 9.39 1.12 -17.50
C GLN A 647 8.08 1.47 -18.18
N VAL A 648 8.13 2.41 -19.13
CA VAL A 648 6.97 2.81 -19.94
C VAL A 648 7.33 2.88 -21.41
N SER A 649 6.47 2.30 -22.25
CA SER A 649 6.47 2.50 -23.71
C SER A 649 5.15 3.13 -24.12
N VAL A 650 5.18 4.22 -24.90
CA VAL A 650 3.95 4.94 -25.27
C VAL A 650 3.69 4.87 -26.77
N PHE A 651 2.49 4.41 -27.12
CA PHE A 651 2.00 4.19 -28.48
C PHE A 651 0.73 5.00 -28.72
N GLY A 652 0.90 6.20 -29.28
CA GLY A 652 -0.22 7.13 -29.45
C GLY A 652 -0.77 7.61 -28.10
N ASN A 653 -2.02 7.22 -27.79
CA ASN A 653 -2.69 7.52 -26.52
C ASN A 653 -2.60 6.36 -25.51
N MET A 654 -1.88 5.29 -25.81
CA MET A 654 -1.76 4.14 -24.91
C MET A 654 -0.34 4.06 -24.36
N ALA A 655 -0.18 4.11 -23.05
CA ALA A 655 1.06 3.77 -22.37
C ALA A 655 1.01 2.30 -21.92
N VAL A 656 2.09 1.58 -22.17
CA VAL A 656 2.31 0.20 -21.70
C VAL A 656 3.38 0.31 -20.63
N VAL A 657 2.98 0.10 -19.37
CA VAL A 657 3.82 0.32 -18.20
C VAL A 657 4.11 -1.01 -17.54
N ALA A 658 5.39 -1.34 -17.37
CA ALA A 658 5.80 -2.48 -16.58
C ALA A 658 5.90 -2.09 -15.11
N ASP A 659 5.33 -2.90 -14.22
CA ASP A 659 5.34 -2.72 -12.77
C ASP A 659 5.74 -4.01 -12.02
N ASP A 660 5.66 -4.02 -10.69
CA ASP A 660 6.05 -5.17 -9.86
C ASP A 660 5.17 -6.42 -10.08
N TYR A 661 4.02 -6.29 -10.75
CA TYR A 661 3.02 -7.35 -10.91
C TYR A 661 2.71 -7.72 -12.37
N GLY A 662 3.23 -6.95 -13.33
CA GLY A 662 3.19 -7.30 -14.74
C GLY A 662 3.24 -6.08 -15.65
N VAL A 663 2.26 -5.98 -16.54
CA VAL A 663 2.11 -4.84 -17.45
C VAL A 663 0.72 -4.24 -17.37
N GLU A 664 0.67 -2.92 -17.23
CA GLU A 664 -0.53 -2.13 -17.29
C GLU A 664 -0.62 -1.35 -18.60
N PHE A 665 -1.82 -1.32 -19.18
CA PHE A 665 -2.16 -0.53 -20.34
C PHE A 665 -2.97 0.67 -19.89
N VAL A 666 -2.37 1.84 -19.99
CA VAL A 666 -2.92 3.10 -19.47
C VAL A 666 -3.33 3.98 -20.64
N ASP A 667 -4.59 4.43 -20.66
CA ASP A 667 -5.00 5.53 -21.52
C ASP A 667 -4.38 6.83 -21.00
N VAL A 668 -3.56 7.44 -21.85
CA VAL A 668 -2.88 8.72 -21.62
C VAL A 668 -3.39 9.82 -22.54
N SER A 669 -4.57 9.65 -23.15
CA SER A 669 -5.24 10.65 -23.98
C SER A 669 -5.43 11.97 -23.21
N ASP A 670 -5.93 11.88 -21.97
CA ASP A 670 -5.97 12.96 -20.97
C ASP A 670 -5.01 12.68 -19.81
N PRO A 671 -3.79 13.25 -19.82
CA PRO A 671 -2.80 13.03 -18.77
C PRO A 671 -3.22 13.49 -17.37
N ALA A 672 -4.21 14.37 -17.26
CA ALA A 672 -4.73 14.79 -15.95
C ALA A 672 -5.63 13.72 -15.32
N ASN A 673 -6.21 12.84 -16.16
CA ASN A 673 -7.14 11.79 -15.78
C ASN A 673 -6.76 10.50 -16.51
N MET A 674 -5.53 10.01 -16.27
CA MET A 674 -5.09 8.74 -16.84
C MET A 674 -5.92 7.59 -16.28
N ILE A 675 -6.23 6.60 -17.12
CA ILE A 675 -7.05 5.46 -16.74
C ILE A 675 -6.27 4.19 -17.08
N VAL A 676 -6.09 3.31 -16.09
CA VAL A 676 -5.63 1.94 -16.39
C VAL A 676 -6.79 1.22 -17.07
N ASN A 677 -6.66 0.95 -18.37
CA ASN A 677 -7.66 0.23 -19.13
C ASN A 677 -7.55 -1.27 -18.89
N TYR A 678 -6.32 -1.79 -18.86
CA TYR A 678 -6.06 -3.23 -18.77
C TYR A 678 -4.83 -3.51 -17.92
N THR A 679 -4.86 -4.61 -17.18
CA THR A 679 -3.68 -5.17 -16.50
C THR A 679 -3.48 -6.59 -17.03
N PHE A 680 -2.25 -6.88 -17.44
CA PHE A 680 -1.82 -8.19 -17.89
C PHE A 680 -0.72 -8.70 -16.97
N ALA A 681 -1.02 -9.74 -16.20
CA ALA A 681 -0.03 -10.41 -15.38
C ALA A 681 0.93 -11.15 -16.31
N VAL A 682 2.22 -10.83 -16.22
CA VAL A 682 3.27 -11.51 -16.97
C VAL A 682 4.03 -12.41 -16.01
N PRO A 683 4.32 -13.67 -16.36
CA PRO A 683 5.23 -14.49 -15.58
C PRO A 683 6.58 -13.77 -15.47
N GLY A 684 7.03 -13.44 -14.26
CA GLY A 684 8.30 -12.73 -14.02
C GLY A 684 8.25 -11.21 -14.19
N PHE A 685 9.42 -10.59 -14.33
CA PHE A 685 9.57 -9.13 -14.42
C PHE A 685 9.32 -8.64 -15.85
N ALA A 686 8.30 -7.81 -16.05
CA ALA A 686 8.07 -7.18 -17.34
C ALA A 686 9.07 -6.05 -17.64
N SER A 687 9.32 -5.79 -18.92
CA SER A 687 10.23 -4.73 -19.36
C SER A 687 9.76 -4.03 -20.64
N MET A 688 10.61 -3.20 -21.27
CA MET A 688 10.25 -2.23 -22.32
C MET A 688 9.55 -2.92 -23.48
N ALA A 689 8.25 -2.64 -23.60
CA ALA A 689 7.40 -3.20 -24.64
C ALA A 689 7.71 -2.58 -26.01
N GLY A 690 7.56 -3.39 -27.05
CA GLY A 690 7.68 -2.98 -28.45
C GLY A 690 6.42 -3.30 -29.25
N LEU A 691 6.34 -2.80 -30.48
CA LEU A 691 5.22 -3.04 -31.38
C LEU A 691 5.67 -3.64 -32.71
N ILE A 692 4.91 -4.64 -33.18
CA ILE A 692 5.00 -5.18 -34.53
C ILE A 692 3.58 -5.33 -35.08
N GLY A 693 3.24 -4.53 -36.08
CA GLY A 693 1.87 -4.45 -36.60
C GLY A 693 0.88 -4.04 -35.51
N LYS A 694 -0.08 -4.94 -35.20
CA LYS A 694 -1.11 -4.76 -34.16
C LYS A 694 -0.75 -5.40 -32.81
N ASN A 695 0.41 -6.03 -32.72
CA ASN A 695 0.81 -6.82 -31.56
C ASN A 695 1.74 -6.01 -30.66
N VAL A 696 1.46 -6.06 -29.37
CA VAL A 696 2.36 -5.52 -28.33
C VAL A 696 3.21 -6.68 -27.83
N LEU A 697 4.52 -6.52 -27.91
CA LEU A 697 5.49 -7.50 -27.48
C LEU A 697 6.03 -7.03 -26.13
N VAL A 698 5.80 -7.82 -25.10
CA VAL A 698 6.19 -7.54 -23.73
C VAL A 698 7.27 -8.54 -23.32
N PRO A 699 8.51 -8.11 -23.08
CA PRO A 699 9.49 -9.00 -22.50
C PRO A 699 9.12 -9.31 -21.05
N ALA A 700 9.15 -10.59 -20.69
CA ALA A 700 8.65 -11.19 -19.45
C ALA A 700 9.80 -11.75 -18.60
N GLY A 701 10.90 -11.02 -18.49
CA GLY A 701 12.01 -11.38 -17.63
C GLY A 701 12.58 -12.77 -17.95
N ASN A 702 12.49 -13.71 -17.01
CA ASN A 702 12.99 -15.10 -17.15
C ASN A 702 12.09 -15.98 -18.03
N ASP A 703 10.85 -15.56 -18.29
CA ASP A 703 9.84 -16.32 -19.03
C ASP A 703 9.72 -15.82 -20.49
N GLY A 704 10.66 -14.96 -20.90
CA GLY A 704 10.93 -14.60 -22.28
C GLY A 704 10.11 -13.50 -22.89
N LEU A 705 9.28 -13.79 -23.90
CA LEU A 705 8.55 -12.76 -24.65
C LEU A 705 7.08 -13.13 -24.78
N VAL A 706 6.21 -12.23 -24.32
CA VAL A 706 4.76 -12.34 -24.44
C VAL A 706 4.27 -11.49 -25.60
N ILE A 707 3.39 -12.05 -26.44
CA ILE A 707 2.79 -11.37 -27.58
C ILE A 707 1.30 -11.19 -27.31
N LEU A 708 0.88 -9.94 -27.18
CA LEU A 708 -0.50 -9.54 -26.88
C LEU A 708 -1.18 -8.98 -28.14
N GLN A 709 -2.43 -9.39 -28.36
CA GLN A 709 -3.29 -8.83 -29.40
C GLN A 709 -3.81 -7.47 -28.94
N GLY A 710 -3.59 -6.38 -29.67
CA GLY A 710 -4.23 -5.11 -29.32
C GLY A 710 -5.75 -5.08 -29.57
N THR A 711 -6.47 -4.17 -28.89
CA THR A 711 -7.96 -4.11 -28.81
C THR A 711 -8.64 -3.49 -30.04
N GLN A 712 -9.98 -3.53 -30.06
CA GLN A 712 -10.84 -3.06 -31.16
C GLN A 712 -10.73 -1.55 -31.48
N GLU A 713 -10.30 -0.70 -30.55
CA GLU A 713 -10.01 0.72 -30.80
C GLU A 713 -8.83 0.95 -31.76
N GLN A 714 -8.05 -0.10 -32.04
CA GLN A 714 -7.00 -0.08 -33.07
C GLN A 714 -7.55 -0.27 -34.50
N ARG A 715 -8.87 -0.29 -34.71
CA ARG A 715 -9.50 -0.64 -36.01
C ARG A 715 -10.20 0.51 -36.76
N THR A 716 -10.25 1.73 -36.24
CA THR A 716 -10.82 2.89 -36.96
C THR A 716 -10.10 4.17 -36.57
N SER A 717 -9.43 4.78 -37.54
CA SER A 717 -8.86 6.11 -37.35
C SER A 717 -9.83 7.17 -37.86
N GLU A 718 -10.62 7.75 -36.96
CA GLU A 718 -11.37 8.97 -37.25
C GLU A 718 -10.46 10.18 -37.00
N PHE A 719 -9.99 10.82 -38.08
CA PHE A 719 -9.17 12.03 -37.97
C PHE A 719 -9.98 13.28 -38.32
N THR A 720 -9.93 14.31 -37.45
CA THR A 720 -10.57 15.61 -37.67
C THR A 720 -9.53 16.72 -37.86
N ASN A 721 -9.60 17.46 -38.97
CA ASN A 721 -8.79 18.64 -39.32
C ASN A 721 -7.27 18.45 -39.54
N THR A 722 -6.59 19.52 -40.01
CA THR A 722 -5.23 19.58 -40.63
C THR A 722 -4.23 18.53 -40.11
N SER A 723 -4.23 17.35 -40.73
CA SER A 723 -3.48 16.19 -40.28
C SER A 723 -2.56 15.66 -41.37
N MET A 724 -1.31 15.36 -41.00
CA MET A 724 -0.42 14.49 -41.78
C MET A 724 -0.65 13.06 -41.30
N ILE A 725 -1.16 12.20 -42.16
CA ILE A 725 -1.49 10.80 -41.85
C ILE A 725 -0.31 9.94 -42.29
N PHE A 726 0.37 9.30 -41.35
CA PHE A 726 1.46 8.36 -41.63
C PHE A 726 0.90 6.94 -41.71
N VAL A 727 1.01 6.31 -42.88
CA VAL A 727 0.66 4.89 -43.07
C VAL A 727 1.96 4.10 -43.18
N ASP A 728 2.20 3.22 -42.19
CA ASP A 728 3.30 2.26 -42.15
C ASP A 728 2.93 0.97 -42.92
N ASP A 729 3.91 0.44 -43.63
CA ASP A 729 3.84 -0.65 -44.61
C ASP A 729 3.94 -2.01 -43.91
N ALA A 730 2.86 -2.44 -43.26
CA ALA A 730 2.76 -3.75 -42.63
C ALA A 730 1.87 -4.72 -43.43
N GLY A 731 1.82 -4.66 -44.76
CA GLY A 731 1.14 -5.67 -45.61
C GLY A 731 -0.35 -5.94 -45.34
N VAL A 732 -0.98 -5.20 -44.41
CA VAL A 732 -2.38 -5.26 -44.06
C VAL A 732 -3.07 -4.06 -44.71
N PRO A 733 -4.10 -4.27 -45.55
CA PRO A 733 -4.85 -3.18 -46.15
C PRO A 733 -5.45 -2.27 -45.07
N VAL A 734 -5.24 -0.95 -45.17
CA VAL A 734 -5.77 0.05 -44.22
C VAL A 734 -6.94 0.81 -44.85
N THR A 735 -8.02 0.99 -44.09
CA THR A 735 -9.12 1.89 -44.45
C THR A 735 -8.96 3.25 -43.75
N VAL A 736 -8.94 4.34 -44.51
CA VAL A 736 -8.74 5.71 -44.00
C VAL A 736 -10.06 6.48 -44.02
N LYS A 737 -10.55 6.94 -42.86
CA LYS A 737 -11.75 7.79 -42.76
C LYS A 737 -11.38 9.24 -42.44
N ILE A 738 -11.88 10.18 -43.24
CA ILE A 738 -11.59 11.61 -43.10
C ILE A 738 -12.89 12.37 -42.85
N THR A 739 -12.94 13.15 -41.75
CA THR A 739 -14.12 13.97 -41.38
C THR A 739 -13.70 15.43 -41.16
N GLY A 740 -13.81 16.26 -42.21
CA GLY A 740 -13.54 17.71 -42.19
C GLY A 740 -12.04 18.14 -42.18
N GLY A 741 -11.72 19.24 -42.87
CA GLY A 741 -10.39 19.88 -42.92
C GLY A 741 -9.45 19.46 -44.07
N THR A 742 -8.21 19.96 -44.10
CA THR A 742 -7.19 19.56 -45.10
C THR A 742 -6.44 18.31 -44.63
N ALA A 743 -6.33 17.27 -45.44
CA ALA A 743 -5.63 16.04 -45.07
C ALA A 743 -4.50 15.73 -46.06
N THR A 744 -3.33 15.40 -45.54
CA THR A 744 -2.19 14.90 -46.34
C THR A 744 -1.88 13.48 -45.89
N VAL A 745 -2.08 12.51 -46.78
CA VAL A 745 -1.70 11.12 -46.54
C VAL A 745 -0.28 10.92 -47.02
N ILE A 746 0.61 10.60 -46.08
CA ILE A 746 2.02 10.33 -46.30
C ILE A 746 2.28 8.86 -45.98
N THR A 747 2.56 8.05 -46.99
CA THR A 747 3.05 6.68 -46.74
C THR A 747 4.55 6.76 -46.45
N THR A 748 4.97 6.36 -45.26
CA THR A 748 6.39 6.32 -44.86
C THR A 748 6.85 4.88 -44.84
N GLY A 749 7.67 4.50 -45.82
CA GLY A 749 8.22 3.14 -45.89
C GLY A 749 9.14 2.92 -47.10
N PHE A 750 10.02 1.92 -46.98
CA PHE A 750 10.91 1.43 -48.03
C PHE A 750 10.28 0.31 -48.90
N GLY A 751 8.97 0.05 -48.79
CA GLY A 751 8.20 -0.92 -49.61
C GLY A 751 7.04 -0.28 -50.40
N TYR A 752 6.26 -1.10 -51.12
CA TYR A 752 5.07 -0.68 -51.88
C TYR A 752 3.84 -0.65 -50.94
N GLY A 753 3.54 0.50 -50.33
CA GLY A 753 2.36 0.61 -49.44
C GLY A 753 1.04 0.35 -50.17
N THR A 754 0.12 -0.40 -49.54
CA THR A 754 -1.23 -0.70 -50.08
C THR A 754 -2.32 -0.16 -49.15
N ILE A 755 -3.12 0.79 -49.64
CA ILE A 755 -4.31 1.33 -48.95
C ILE A 755 -5.54 0.59 -49.50
N GLU A 756 -6.39 0.03 -48.62
CA GLU A 756 -7.58 -0.74 -49.02
C GLU A 756 -8.68 0.16 -49.57
N SER A 757 -9.02 1.20 -48.80
CA SER A 757 -10.03 2.18 -49.19
C SER A 757 -9.87 3.50 -48.44
N ILE A 758 -10.39 4.58 -49.03
CA ILE A 758 -10.45 5.91 -48.42
C ILE A 758 -11.92 6.37 -48.42
N GLU A 759 -12.45 6.71 -47.25
CA GLU A 759 -13.81 7.24 -47.10
C GLU A 759 -13.76 8.69 -46.58
N ILE A 760 -14.36 9.63 -47.31
CA ILE A 760 -14.40 11.05 -46.95
C ILE A 760 -15.84 11.46 -46.64
N THR A 761 -16.11 11.86 -45.40
CA THR A 761 -17.44 12.25 -44.92
C THR A 761 -17.45 13.65 -44.28
N GLY A 762 -18.63 14.25 -44.14
CA GLY A 762 -18.82 15.57 -43.51
C GLY A 762 -19.02 16.74 -44.48
N SER A 763 -19.94 17.65 -44.14
CA SER A 763 -20.23 18.86 -44.90
C SER A 763 -19.49 20.06 -44.31
N GLY A 764 -18.46 20.54 -45.00
CA GLY A 764 -17.82 21.83 -44.67
C GLY A 764 -16.29 21.76 -44.54
N ALA A 765 -15.62 22.29 -45.57
CA ALA A 765 -14.22 22.75 -45.57
C ALA A 765 -13.07 21.70 -45.60
N ALA A 766 -13.21 20.60 -46.34
CA ALA A 766 -12.06 19.87 -46.84
C ALA A 766 -11.65 20.37 -48.24
N SER A 767 -10.71 21.31 -48.29
CA SER A 767 -10.30 21.97 -49.54
C SER A 767 -9.33 21.15 -50.40
N THR A 768 -8.55 20.22 -49.84
CA THR A 768 -7.58 19.41 -50.61
C THR A 768 -7.22 18.10 -49.89
N LEU A 769 -7.18 16.98 -50.63
CA LEU A 769 -6.54 15.71 -50.21
C LEU A 769 -5.28 15.51 -51.05
N ALA A 770 -4.12 15.41 -50.39
CA ALA A 770 -2.84 15.13 -51.04
C ALA A 770 -2.31 13.74 -50.63
N ILE A 771 -2.03 12.88 -51.60
CA ILE A 771 -1.40 11.56 -51.39
C ILE A 771 0.04 11.63 -51.90
N THR A 772 1.02 11.49 -51.01
CA THR A 772 2.45 11.63 -51.35
C THR A 772 3.29 10.55 -50.66
N THR A 773 4.33 10.08 -51.35
CA THR A 773 5.33 9.14 -50.79
C THR A 773 6.61 9.88 -50.43
N THR A 774 7.22 9.55 -49.28
CA THR A 774 8.49 10.17 -48.84
C THR A 774 9.71 9.62 -49.58
N SER A 775 9.60 8.51 -50.30
CA SER A 775 10.72 7.78 -50.93
C SER A 775 10.73 7.78 -52.47
N GLY A 776 9.81 8.50 -53.14
CA GLY A 776 9.75 8.58 -54.61
C GLY A 776 9.30 7.30 -55.32
N ARG A 777 8.73 6.34 -54.57
CA ARG A 777 8.14 5.08 -55.08
C ARG A 777 6.61 5.19 -55.18
N THR A 778 5.99 4.26 -55.92
CA THR A 778 4.55 4.25 -56.19
C THR A 778 3.75 3.53 -55.09
N THR A 779 2.73 4.18 -54.52
CA THR A 779 1.77 3.61 -53.53
C THR A 779 0.54 3.05 -54.24
N THR A 780 0.02 1.89 -53.82
CA THR A 780 -1.22 1.31 -54.36
C THR A 780 -2.43 1.71 -53.48
N VAL A 781 -3.53 2.14 -54.09
CA VAL A 781 -4.75 2.57 -53.39
C VAL A 781 -5.98 1.90 -54.02
N GLY A 782 -6.80 1.24 -53.19
CA GLY A 782 -8.09 0.67 -53.58
C GLY A 782 -9.20 1.72 -53.71
N ASP A 783 -10.40 1.45 -53.20
CA ASP A 783 -11.58 2.28 -53.47
C ASP A 783 -11.52 3.64 -52.76
N ILE A 784 -11.92 4.72 -53.44
CA ILE A 784 -12.03 6.05 -52.85
C ILE A 784 -13.49 6.50 -52.92
N THR A 785 -14.14 6.68 -51.77
CA THR A 785 -15.53 7.14 -51.67
C THR A 785 -15.60 8.53 -51.05
N VAL A 786 -16.24 9.47 -51.75
CA VAL A 786 -16.35 10.88 -51.34
C VAL A 786 -17.82 11.30 -51.22
N ALA A 787 -18.23 11.74 -50.04
CA ALA A 787 -19.57 12.27 -49.80
C ALA A 787 -19.82 13.65 -50.48
N ALA A 788 -21.08 14.02 -50.66
CA ALA A 788 -21.46 15.26 -51.33
C ALA A 788 -20.95 16.52 -50.63
N GLY A 789 -20.18 17.34 -51.35
CA GLY A 789 -19.61 18.59 -50.83
C GLY A 789 -18.42 18.40 -49.88
N ALA A 790 -17.87 17.18 -49.78
CA ALA A 790 -16.80 16.83 -48.85
C ALA A 790 -15.37 17.02 -49.40
N LEU A 791 -15.18 17.31 -50.70
CA LEU A 791 -13.82 17.51 -51.27
C LEU A 791 -13.82 18.48 -52.45
N LYS A 792 -12.89 19.45 -52.47
CA LYS A 792 -12.69 20.38 -53.61
C LYS A 792 -11.56 19.98 -54.56
N SER A 793 -10.45 19.45 -54.04
CA SER A 793 -9.29 19.06 -54.83
C SER A 793 -8.71 17.73 -54.35
N LEU A 794 -8.42 16.81 -55.28
CA LEU A 794 -7.67 15.59 -55.04
C LEU A 794 -6.34 15.68 -55.82
N VAL A 795 -5.20 15.43 -55.17
CA VAL A 795 -3.88 15.49 -55.81
C VAL A 795 -3.04 14.30 -55.39
N GLY A 796 -2.55 13.52 -56.35
CA GLY A 796 -1.68 12.36 -56.10
C GLY A 796 -0.32 12.52 -56.77
N LYS A 797 0.77 12.16 -56.06
CA LYS A 797 2.10 12.04 -56.65
C LYS A 797 2.64 10.64 -56.39
N THR A 798 2.89 9.88 -57.45
CA THR A 798 3.42 8.50 -57.39
C THR A 798 2.41 7.52 -56.76
N VAL A 799 1.23 7.40 -57.34
CA VAL A 799 0.12 6.54 -56.86
C VAL A 799 -0.40 5.64 -57.99
N ASN A 800 -0.65 4.36 -57.70
CA ASN A 800 -1.37 3.39 -58.52
C ASN A 800 -2.77 3.18 -57.92
N LEU A 801 -3.81 3.45 -58.69
CA LEU A 801 -5.19 3.18 -58.28
C LEU A 801 -5.62 1.80 -58.77
N THR A 802 -6.06 0.94 -57.85
CA THR A 802 -6.54 -0.42 -58.13
C THR A 802 -8.03 -0.60 -57.86
N GLY A 803 -8.67 0.36 -57.19
CA GLY A 803 -10.12 0.40 -56.95
C GLY A 803 -10.83 1.57 -57.65
N ASP A 804 -12.13 1.67 -57.46
CA ASP A 804 -12.99 2.69 -58.06
C ASP A 804 -12.98 4.00 -57.25
N ILE A 805 -13.06 5.14 -57.94
CA ILE A 805 -13.28 6.45 -57.33
C ILE A 805 -14.77 6.80 -57.45
N THR A 806 -15.50 6.70 -56.34
CA THR A 806 -16.93 7.03 -56.26
C THR A 806 -17.14 8.38 -55.59
N ILE A 807 -17.63 9.36 -56.34
CA ILE A 807 -17.84 10.72 -55.87
C ILE A 807 -19.33 11.05 -55.90
N ALA A 808 -19.92 11.29 -54.73
CA ALA A 808 -21.30 11.73 -54.61
C ALA A 808 -21.42 13.25 -54.77
N GLY A 809 -20.95 13.86 -55.87
CA GLY A 809 -20.97 15.33 -56.04
C GLY A 809 -20.00 15.85 -57.11
N SER A 810 -19.67 17.15 -57.07
CA SER A 810 -18.70 17.77 -57.97
C SER A 810 -17.37 18.09 -57.28
N ILE A 811 -16.25 17.71 -57.91
CA ILE A 811 -14.88 18.11 -57.52
C ILE A 811 -14.38 19.19 -58.50
N GLU A 812 -13.68 20.21 -57.99
CA GLU A 812 -13.16 21.33 -58.81
C GLU A 812 -11.85 20.94 -59.51
N THR A 813 -10.98 20.17 -58.87
CA THR A 813 -9.69 19.70 -59.42
C THR A 813 -9.42 18.23 -59.04
N LEU A 814 -9.20 17.35 -60.02
CA LEU A 814 -8.79 15.94 -59.84
C LEU A 814 -7.42 15.69 -60.47
#